data_AF-B4WG93-F1
#
_entry.id   AF-B4WG93-F1
#
_cell.length_a   1.000
_cell.length_b   1.000
_cell.length_c   1.000
_cell.angle_alpha   90.00
_cell.angle_beta   90.00
_cell.angle_gamma   90.00
#
_symmetry.space_group_name_H-M   'P 1'
#
loop_
_entity.id
_entity.type
_entity.pdbx_description
1 polymer ?
#
loop_
_entity_poly.entity_id
_entity_poly.type
_entity_poly.pdbx_seq_one_letter_code
_entity_poly.pdbx_strand_id
1 'polypeptide(L)'
;MLHPIKVVDIELSEPISTLTELAGYMGVQGLVRLYGVPLGYVRAPVTLGECSGATLSELILAQLGSAIITQLLKNGLASPKQLESLKLEELIDLPPVEYDGEWPLVTIAVCTRDRPEDIRRCLDAISQLDYPQLDVLVVDNAPQTEATKALIAADYPQVRYVQEPNPGLDWARNRAILEAKGEIIAYTDDDVVVDAGWVKAIAQVFENENVMAVTGLVVPYELETEAQVLFEAYGGFGKGFDYQEYWVPDGQPIPWWMTGAGQYGTGANMAYRRSIFKEIGGFDPALDVGTVTNGGGDLEMFFRVVESNNLLAYVPTAMVRHCHRRSYEKLKTQIASNGIGFYAYWACGMACYPESFFQFLTIGLYWFVSWHLRRAWISFKHPTKVPAELVWAELKGSFVGLFRYAKARRQVEKVANDADDNERNSQSPGLSHIEQYKQRFRRLPELTQELTKSTDQPSQESPDKKQGKQKLVGSIAVRHVRLESSLQPITDVEQYSQVRVFFSWQGHPLCARDITNGYKSIGVSTLEYYLLSKSEDTDSPETILYRLLDLDPNDDRNPYYRAYAVLSDRYSASANLEKTNLEKTNLEKTKLPKGVKVSINLATFDRPDDLRNCLTCLQAQKTDREVEIVVVDNHPSSNLTPPIVADFPEVKLVRETRQGLAYARNAGFSACTGDIIIATDDDVTIPEDWLEKLVAPFVRADVMIVTGNVLPLQLETPSQQFFEKYGGLGRGFVSQEVNADWFEESPRYAIPTWSLGATANAAFRASIFSVAEIGLMDEALGPGMPSGVGEDTYLFYKTIKAGYTLLYEPSAYLWHKHRQDNKALRRQLYGYSKGHVSYNLTTWLRDGDWRGLYQIFVGLPTYHAYRIVKLLLRKSDYPLSLILLEIWGNLAGPWSLWRSRLRVSKEGRSEWVSHDEETSDAYMIQSQ
;
A
#
# COMPACT_ATOMS: atom_id res chain seq x y z
N MET A 1 -4.28 21.71 -33.67
CA MET A 1 -4.22 22.71 -32.59
C MET A 1 -4.98 22.13 -31.41
N LEU A 2 -4.29 21.90 -30.30
CA LEU A 2 -4.97 21.65 -29.02
C LEU A 2 -5.69 22.95 -28.62
N HIS A 3 -7.01 22.90 -28.44
CA HIS A 3 -7.80 24.06 -28.04
C HIS A 3 -7.73 24.28 -26.51
N PRO A 4 -8.10 25.48 -26.01
CA PRO A 4 -8.09 25.82 -24.59
C PRO A 4 -8.88 24.82 -23.73
N ILE A 5 -8.36 24.55 -22.52
CA ILE A 5 -9.02 23.77 -21.47
C ILE A 5 -9.25 24.70 -20.29
N LYS A 6 -10.49 24.80 -19.82
CA LYS A 6 -10.80 25.64 -18.66
C LYS A 6 -10.32 24.94 -17.40
N VAL A 7 -9.43 25.58 -16.63
CA VAL A 7 -9.04 25.12 -15.30
C VAL A 7 -10.01 25.70 -14.27
N VAL A 8 -10.56 24.86 -13.40
CA VAL A 8 -11.47 25.25 -12.30
C VAL A 8 -11.17 24.45 -11.04
N ASP A 9 -11.59 24.98 -9.89
CA ASP A 9 -11.65 24.22 -8.64
C ASP A 9 -13.09 23.78 -8.38
N ILE A 10 -13.24 22.58 -7.85
CA ILE A 10 -14.52 21.99 -7.49
C ILE A 10 -14.41 21.54 -6.03
N GLU A 11 -15.03 22.30 -5.13
CA GLU A 11 -15.07 21.99 -3.70
C GLU A 11 -16.30 21.13 -3.39
N LEU A 12 -16.08 19.92 -2.86
CA LEU A 12 -17.14 18.95 -2.62
C LEU A 12 -17.97 19.24 -1.37
N SER A 13 -17.48 20.10 -0.48
CA SER A 13 -18.30 20.65 0.60
C SER A 13 -19.30 21.71 0.11
N GLU A 14 -19.25 22.09 -1.18
CA GLU A 14 -20.19 23.03 -1.82
C GLU A 14 -21.02 22.35 -2.92
N PRO A 15 -22.21 22.88 -3.29
CA PRO A 15 -23.00 22.34 -4.38
C PRO A 15 -22.29 22.47 -5.75
N ILE A 16 -22.19 21.36 -6.49
CA ILE A 16 -21.60 21.34 -7.85
C ILE A 16 -22.57 22.00 -8.84
N SER A 17 -22.30 23.27 -9.17
CA SER A 17 -23.10 24.04 -10.14
C SER A 17 -22.72 23.75 -11.60
N THR A 18 -23.67 23.93 -12.52
CA THR A 18 -23.39 24.00 -13.95
C THR A 18 -22.42 25.14 -14.26
N LEU A 19 -21.34 24.83 -14.97
CA LEU A 19 -20.37 25.82 -15.42
C LEU A 19 -20.83 26.43 -16.74
N THR A 20 -21.08 27.74 -16.75
CA THR A 20 -21.48 28.54 -17.91
C THR A 20 -20.30 29.34 -18.48
N GLU A 21 -20.51 30.03 -19.60
CA GLU A 21 -19.49 30.90 -20.25
C GLU A 21 -18.23 30.15 -20.75
N LEU A 22 -18.38 28.89 -21.13
CA LEU A 22 -17.29 28.05 -21.65
C LEU A 22 -17.18 28.10 -23.17
N ALA A 23 -17.71 29.13 -23.81
CA ALA A 23 -17.61 29.31 -25.25
C ALA A 23 -16.13 29.42 -25.69
N GLY A 24 -15.69 28.52 -26.57
CA GLY A 24 -14.30 28.46 -27.05
C GLY A 24 -13.38 27.48 -26.31
N TYR A 25 -13.84 26.88 -25.20
CA TYR A 25 -13.14 25.80 -24.52
C TYR A 25 -13.55 24.44 -25.07
N MET A 26 -12.59 23.52 -25.19
CA MET A 26 -12.85 22.13 -25.60
C MET A 26 -13.32 21.25 -24.44
N GLY A 27 -13.00 21.66 -23.21
CA GLY A 27 -13.23 20.86 -22.01
C GLY A 27 -12.88 21.65 -20.75
N VAL A 28 -13.29 21.08 -19.62
CA VAL A 28 -12.95 21.55 -18.28
C VAL A 28 -11.98 20.54 -17.66
N GLN A 29 -10.92 21.04 -17.03
CA GLN A 29 -10.10 20.29 -16.09
C GLN A 29 -10.37 20.84 -14.68
N GLY A 30 -11.22 20.13 -13.93
CA GLY A 30 -11.57 20.48 -12.56
C GLY A 30 -10.63 19.83 -11.57
N LEU A 31 -9.98 20.62 -10.71
CA LEU A 31 -9.30 20.11 -9.53
C LEU A 31 -10.35 19.92 -8.44
N VAL A 32 -10.60 18.67 -8.05
CA VAL A 32 -11.61 18.31 -7.07
C VAL A 32 -10.98 18.31 -5.68
N ARG A 33 -11.65 18.97 -4.74
CA ARG A 33 -11.18 19.19 -3.37
C ARG A 33 -12.28 18.84 -2.36
N LEU A 34 -11.87 18.50 -1.14
CA LEU A 34 -12.76 18.38 0.01
C LEU A 34 -12.14 19.12 1.19
N TYR A 35 -12.77 20.21 1.64
CA TYR A 35 -12.21 21.14 2.64
C TYR A 35 -10.81 21.63 2.29
N GLY A 36 -10.60 22.00 1.02
CA GLY A 36 -9.30 22.42 0.54
C GLY A 36 -8.29 21.28 0.30
N VAL A 37 -8.56 20.04 0.70
CA VAL A 37 -7.67 18.89 0.42
C VAL A 37 -7.83 18.46 -1.04
N PRO A 38 -6.78 18.48 -1.87
CA PRO A 38 -6.89 18.10 -3.28
C PRO A 38 -6.98 16.57 -3.44
N LEU A 39 -8.02 16.11 -4.13
CA LEU A 39 -8.34 14.69 -4.30
C LEU A 39 -7.96 14.17 -5.69
N GLY A 40 -8.01 15.02 -6.71
CA GLY A 40 -7.74 14.60 -8.09
C GLY A 40 -8.21 15.58 -9.14
N TYR A 41 -7.95 15.23 -10.40
CA TYR A 41 -8.55 15.92 -11.54
C TYR A 41 -9.76 15.16 -12.08
N VAL A 42 -10.79 15.90 -12.47
CA VAL A 42 -11.84 15.44 -13.38
C VAL A 42 -11.73 16.19 -14.70
N ARG A 43 -11.82 15.47 -15.82
CA ARG A 43 -11.92 16.07 -17.16
C ARG A 43 -13.31 15.88 -17.72
N ALA A 44 -13.96 16.98 -18.07
CA ALA A 44 -15.32 16.97 -18.59
C ALA A 44 -15.41 17.69 -19.95
N PRO A 45 -16.21 17.20 -20.89
CA PRO A 45 -16.43 17.87 -22.16
C PRO A 45 -17.30 19.13 -21.97
N VAL A 46 -17.05 20.15 -22.80
CA VAL A 46 -17.91 21.32 -22.92
C VAL A 46 -18.89 21.10 -24.08
N THR A 47 -20.18 21.23 -23.80
CA THR A 47 -21.26 21.06 -24.80
C THR A 47 -22.04 22.35 -24.87
N LEU A 48 -22.14 22.94 -26.08
CA LEU A 48 -22.85 24.21 -26.31
C LEU A 48 -22.38 25.38 -25.42
N GLY A 49 -21.10 25.39 -25.02
CA GLY A 49 -20.54 26.44 -24.16
C GLY A 49 -20.83 26.26 -22.67
N GLU A 50 -21.32 25.09 -22.26
CA GLU A 50 -21.61 24.77 -20.86
C GLU A 50 -21.06 23.38 -20.49
N CYS A 51 -20.87 23.16 -19.19
CA CYS A 51 -20.60 21.85 -18.61
C CYS A 51 -21.57 21.62 -17.45
N SER A 52 -22.50 20.67 -17.62
CA SER A 52 -23.58 20.48 -16.64
C SER A 52 -23.05 19.95 -15.30
N GLY A 53 -23.63 20.43 -14.20
CA GLY A 53 -23.26 19.96 -12.86
C GLY A 53 -23.47 18.44 -12.70
N ALA A 54 -24.53 17.89 -13.28
CA ALA A 54 -24.79 16.45 -13.28
C ALA A 54 -23.67 15.64 -13.97
N THR A 55 -23.21 16.09 -15.14
CA THR A 55 -22.08 15.46 -15.85
C THR A 55 -20.79 15.53 -15.02
N LEU A 56 -20.52 16.66 -14.38
CA LEU A 56 -19.36 16.80 -13.50
C LEU A 56 -19.46 15.83 -12.32
N SER A 57 -20.59 15.77 -11.64
CA SER A 57 -20.80 14.83 -10.52
C SER A 57 -20.60 13.37 -10.94
N GLU A 58 -21.20 12.95 -12.05
CA GLU A 58 -21.04 11.58 -12.57
C GLU A 58 -19.57 11.25 -12.85
N LEU A 59 -18.85 12.16 -13.51
CA LEU A 59 -17.43 11.95 -13.83
C LEU A 59 -16.55 11.98 -12.58
N ILE A 60 -16.85 12.84 -11.60
CA ILE A 60 -16.14 12.91 -10.33
C ILE A 60 -16.30 11.59 -9.57
N LEU A 61 -17.51 11.04 -9.47
CA LEU A 61 -17.73 9.78 -8.78
C LEU A 61 -17.06 8.61 -9.52
N ALA A 62 -17.16 8.59 -10.84
CA ALA A 62 -16.54 7.56 -11.65
C ALA A 62 -15.00 7.57 -11.58
N GLN A 63 -14.38 8.75 -11.48
CA GLN A 63 -12.91 8.90 -11.52
C GLN A 63 -12.26 8.99 -10.14
N LEU A 64 -12.96 9.60 -9.17
CA LEU A 64 -12.40 10.02 -7.88
C LEU A 64 -13.18 9.48 -6.66
N GLY A 65 -14.20 8.63 -6.86
CA GLY A 65 -14.99 8.09 -5.74
C GLY A 65 -14.13 7.49 -4.62
N SER A 66 -13.05 6.79 -4.98
CA SER A 66 -12.06 6.27 -4.02
C SER A 66 -11.39 7.36 -3.18
N ALA A 67 -10.90 8.42 -3.82
CA ALA A 67 -10.17 9.50 -3.16
C ALA A 67 -11.09 10.30 -2.23
N ILE A 68 -12.33 10.54 -2.67
CA ILE A 68 -13.39 11.19 -1.88
C ILE A 68 -13.64 10.39 -0.60
N ILE A 69 -13.89 9.09 -0.73
CA ILE A 69 -14.25 8.30 0.45
C ILE A 69 -13.05 8.12 1.39
N THR A 70 -11.84 8.00 0.85
CA THR A 70 -10.60 7.99 1.66
C THR A 70 -10.48 9.26 2.49
N GLN A 71 -10.79 10.43 1.92
CA GLN A 71 -10.72 11.68 2.67
C GLN A 71 -11.85 11.82 3.69
N LEU A 72 -13.06 11.39 3.36
CA LEU A 72 -14.19 11.36 4.31
C LEU A 72 -13.87 10.47 5.52
N LEU A 73 -13.27 9.30 5.29
CA LEU A 73 -12.76 8.41 6.33
C LEU A 73 -11.74 9.10 7.24
N LYS A 74 -10.77 9.82 6.66
CA LYS A 74 -9.77 10.57 7.43
C LYS A 74 -10.43 11.60 8.35
N ASN A 75 -11.38 12.38 7.83
CA ASN A 75 -12.11 13.37 8.63
C ASN A 75 -12.90 12.71 9.78
N GLY A 76 -13.53 11.55 9.51
CA GLY A 76 -14.27 10.79 10.51
C GLY A 76 -13.41 10.16 11.60
N LEU A 77 -12.29 9.53 11.23
CA LEU A 77 -11.35 8.92 12.17
C LEU A 77 -10.68 9.96 13.08
N ALA A 78 -10.46 11.15 12.56
CA ALA A 78 -9.90 12.26 13.32
C ALA A 78 -10.89 12.83 14.36
N SER A 79 -12.19 12.48 14.32
CA SER A 79 -13.21 12.89 15.30
C SER A 79 -13.62 11.73 16.24
N PRO A 80 -12.99 11.58 17.43
CA PRO A 80 -13.22 10.42 18.30
C PRO A 80 -14.62 10.38 18.91
N LYS A 81 -15.30 11.53 19.05
CA LYS A 81 -16.58 11.66 19.77
C LYS A 81 -17.81 11.30 18.94
N GLN A 82 -17.65 11.08 17.63
CA GLN A 82 -18.79 11.00 16.73
C GLN A 82 -18.89 9.65 16.00
N LEU A 83 -17.87 8.79 16.04
CA LEU A 83 -17.86 7.51 15.33
C LEU A 83 -18.98 6.54 15.77
N GLU A 84 -19.51 6.69 16.99
CA GLU A 84 -20.63 5.88 17.48
C GLU A 84 -21.99 6.23 16.84
N SER A 85 -22.11 7.36 16.13
CA SER A 85 -23.40 7.86 15.58
C SER A 85 -23.34 8.69 14.28
N LEU A 86 -22.15 8.92 13.72
CA LEU A 86 -21.93 9.72 12.50
C LEU A 86 -22.65 9.11 11.30
N LYS A 87 -23.26 9.94 10.46
CA LYS A 87 -23.73 9.54 9.11
C LYS A 87 -22.75 10.02 8.04
N LEU A 88 -22.70 9.35 6.89
CA LEU A 88 -21.82 9.77 5.78
C LEU A 88 -22.17 11.14 5.19
N GLU A 89 -23.45 11.47 5.18
CA GLU A 89 -23.92 12.81 4.81
C GLU A 89 -23.26 13.89 5.67
N GLU A 90 -23.06 13.57 6.96
CA GLU A 90 -22.43 14.45 7.95
C GLU A 90 -20.90 14.42 7.83
N LEU A 91 -20.29 13.37 7.25
CA LEU A 91 -18.84 13.30 7.02
C LEU A 91 -18.37 14.32 5.97
N ILE A 92 -19.21 14.61 4.97
CA ILE A 92 -18.94 15.70 4.02
C ILE A 92 -19.05 17.05 4.74
N ASP A 93 -19.88 17.15 5.77
CA ASP A 93 -20.05 18.35 6.60
C ASP A 93 -19.07 18.41 7.79
N LEU A 94 -18.27 17.35 8.00
CA LEU A 94 -17.23 17.33 9.02
C LEU A 94 -15.99 18.06 8.51
N PRO A 95 -15.66 19.23 9.09
CA PRO A 95 -14.40 19.85 8.76
C PRO A 95 -13.26 18.94 9.21
N PRO A 96 -12.09 19.02 8.55
CA PRO A 96 -10.88 18.41 9.08
C PRO A 96 -10.62 18.93 10.50
N VAL A 97 -10.04 18.11 11.36
CA VAL A 97 -9.67 18.52 12.72
C VAL A 97 -8.80 19.76 12.66
N GLU A 98 -9.21 20.79 13.39
CA GLU A 98 -8.40 21.99 13.53
C GLU A 98 -7.10 21.65 14.22
N TYR A 99 -6.01 22.16 13.65
CA TYR A 99 -4.69 22.06 14.22
C TYR A 99 -4.63 22.77 15.57
N ASP A 100 -4.34 22.04 16.63
CA ASP A 100 -4.23 22.56 18.01
C ASP A 100 -2.78 22.82 18.46
N GLY A 101 -1.79 22.54 17.60
CA GLY A 101 -0.39 22.82 17.84
C GLY A 101 -0.01 24.30 17.69
N GLU A 102 1.20 24.65 18.15
CA GLU A 102 1.74 26.00 17.98
C GLU A 102 2.29 26.18 16.56
N TRP A 103 1.83 27.23 15.85
CA TRP A 103 2.33 27.55 14.51
C TRP A 103 3.79 28.04 14.55
N PRO A 104 4.77 27.33 13.95
CA PRO A 104 6.16 27.77 13.92
C PRO A 104 6.36 29.00 13.01
N LEU A 105 7.43 29.76 13.24
CA LEU A 105 7.84 30.84 12.32
C LEU A 105 8.33 30.25 10.98
N VAL A 106 7.66 30.64 9.89
CA VAL A 106 8.01 30.23 8.52
C VAL A 106 8.56 31.44 7.75
N THR A 107 9.76 31.31 7.18
CA THR A 107 10.25 32.27 6.17
C THR A 107 9.84 31.78 4.77
N ILE A 108 9.00 32.54 4.06
CA ILE A 108 8.75 32.31 2.63
C ILE A 108 9.82 33.06 1.84
N ALA A 109 10.61 32.34 1.04
CA ALA A 109 11.63 32.88 0.16
C ALA A 109 11.21 32.82 -1.31
N VAL A 110 11.11 33.97 -1.97
CA VAL A 110 10.85 34.07 -3.41
C VAL A 110 12.07 34.64 -4.11
N CYS A 111 12.71 33.84 -4.96
CA CYS A 111 13.85 34.28 -5.75
C CYS A 111 13.36 34.77 -7.11
N THR A 112 13.72 36.00 -7.49
CA THR A 112 13.26 36.61 -8.74
C THR A 112 14.40 37.29 -9.48
N ARG A 113 14.19 37.55 -10.78
CA ARG A 113 15.11 38.35 -11.59
C ARG A 113 14.37 39.01 -12.75
N ASP A 114 14.25 40.33 -12.71
CA ASP A 114 13.69 41.17 -13.78
C ASP A 114 12.28 40.72 -14.26
N ARG A 115 11.41 40.27 -13.32
CA ARG A 115 10.02 39.83 -13.59
C ARG A 115 8.99 40.49 -12.66
N PRO A 116 8.85 41.83 -12.69
CA PRO A 116 7.98 42.56 -11.76
C PRO A 116 6.50 42.13 -11.79
N GLU A 117 5.97 41.73 -12.96
CA GLU A 117 4.57 41.29 -13.06
C GLU A 117 4.33 39.90 -12.48
N ASP A 118 5.31 38.98 -12.61
CA ASP A 118 5.18 37.64 -12.05
C ASP A 118 5.28 37.71 -10.52
N ILE A 119 6.31 38.39 -10.00
CA ILE A 119 6.48 38.57 -8.55
C ILE A 119 5.30 39.31 -7.90
N ARG A 120 4.68 40.29 -8.57
CA ARG A 120 3.45 40.95 -8.09
C ARG A 120 2.35 39.91 -7.86
N ARG A 121 2.06 39.08 -8.87
CA ARG A 121 1.02 38.04 -8.77
C ARG A 121 1.32 37.02 -7.68
N CYS A 122 2.59 36.64 -7.52
CA CYS A 122 3.03 35.74 -6.44
C CYS A 122 2.80 36.36 -5.05
N LEU A 123 3.20 37.62 -4.87
CA LEU A 123 3.05 38.32 -3.59
C LEU A 123 1.60 38.65 -3.25
N ASP A 124 0.75 38.92 -4.25
CA ASP A 124 -0.69 39.07 -4.03
C ASP A 124 -1.28 37.79 -3.42
N ALA A 125 -0.87 36.61 -3.91
CA ALA A 125 -1.30 35.32 -3.34
C ALA A 125 -0.74 35.09 -1.94
N ILE A 126 0.54 35.38 -1.71
CA ILE A 126 1.18 35.27 -0.39
C ILE A 126 0.52 36.20 0.63
N SER A 127 0.11 37.40 0.23
CA SER A 127 -0.54 38.38 1.11
C SER A 127 -1.91 37.94 1.63
N GLN A 128 -2.54 36.95 0.99
CA GLN A 128 -3.83 36.39 1.38
C GLN A 128 -3.73 35.16 2.29
N LEU A 129 -2.50 34.71 2.61
CA LEU A 129 -2.29 33.58 3.50
C LEU A 129 -2.70 33.91 4.94
N ASP A 130 -3.59 33.11 5.49
CA ASP A 130 -3.94 33.15 6.91
C ASP A 130 -2.93 32.31 7.71
N TYR A 131 -1.81 32.92 8.11
CA TYR A 131 -0.79 32.27 8.94
C TYR A 131 -0.18 33.28 9.92
N PRO A 132 -0.14 32.99 11.24
CA PRO A 132 0.18 33.99 12.26
C PRO A 132 1.66 34.37 12.33
N GLN A 133 2.58 33.46 11.99
CA GLN A 133 4.03 33.65 12.14
C GLN A 133 4.75 33.56 10.80
N LEU A 134 4.62 34.60 9.97
CA LEU A 134 5.16 34.61 8.60
C LEU A 134 6.22 35.70 8.40
N ASP A 135 7.36 35.31 7.84
CA ASP A 135 8.44 36.21 7.38
C ASP A 135 8.57 36.08 5.86
N VAL A 136 8.19 37.10 5.09
CA VAL A 136 8.25 37.05 3.62
C VAL A 136 9.52 37.75 3.13
N LEU A 137 10.33 37.02 2.35
CA LEU A 137 11.62 37.46 1.83
C LEU A 137 11.68 37.32 0.31
N VAL A 138 11.88 38.44 -0.37
CA VAL A 138 12.22 38.49 -1.80
C VAL A 138 13.72 38.62 -1.94
N VAL A 139 14.33 37.68 -2.67
CA VAL A 139 15.74 37.72 -3.06
C VAL A 139 15.83 38.04 -4.55
N ASP A 140 16.21 39.27 -4.88
CA ASP A 140 16.39 39.71 -6.27
C ASP A 140 17.80 39.35 -6.75
N ASN A 141 17.87 38.46 -7.75
CA ASN A 141 19.10 37.81 -8.19
C ASN A 141 19.74 38.52 -9.37
N ALA A 142 20.83 39.25 -9.11
CA ALA A 142 21.59 40.02 -10.09
C ALA A 142 20.67 40.82 -11.06
N PRO A 143 19.76 41.67 -10.52
CA PRO A 143 18.82 42.43 -11.33
C PRO A 143 19.53 43.39 -12.28
N GLN A 144 18.96 43.57 -13.46
CA GLN A 144 19.43 44.58 -14.42
C GLN A 144 18.71 45.92 -14.24
N THR A 145 17.60 45.92 -13.51
CA THR A 145 16.73 47.08 -13.29
C THR A 145 16.31 47.19 -11.83
N GLU A 146 15.98 48.40 -11.35
CA GLU A 146 15.44 48.60 -10.00
C GLU A 146 13.92 48.35 -9.91
N ALA A 147 13.30 47.79 -10.96
CA ALA A 147 11.84 47.67 -11.07
C ALA A 147 11.23 46.81 -9.96
N THR A 148 11.83 45.65 -9.67
CA THR A 148 11.40 44.76 -8.58
C THR A 148 11.49 45.48 -7.24
N LYS A 149 12.62 46.13 -6.93
CA LYS A 149 12.81 46.85 -5.68
C LYS A 149 11.80 47.98 -5.48
N ALA A 150 11.55 48.77 -6.53
CA ALA A 150 10.56 49.84 -6.50
C ALA A 150 9.15 49.30 -6.26
N LEU A 151 8.80 48.18 -6.90
CA LEU A 151 7.54 47.46 -6.69
C LEU A 151 7.38 47.00 -5.22
N ILE A 152 8.38 46.30 -4.67
CA ILE A 152 8.31 45.82 -3.28
C ILE A 152 8.18 46.98 -2.30
N ALA A 153 8.97 48.05 -2.48
CA ALA A 153 8.94 49.20 -1.58
C ALA A 153 7.61 49.96 -1.62
N ALA A 154 6.93 50.02 -2.78
CA ALA A 154 5.68 50.74 -2.95
C ALA A 154 4.47 49.93 -2.47
N ASP A 155 4.38 48.67 -2.89
CA ASP A 155 3.14 47.89 -2.78
C ASP A 155 3.20 46.81 -1.68
N TYR A 156 4.39 46.42 -1.24
CA TYR A 156 4.59 45.37 -0.22
C TYR A 156 5.62 45.78 0.86
N PRO A 157 5.42 46.91 1.58
CA PRO A 157 6.40 47.44 2.54
C PRO A 157 6.72 46.50 3.71
N GLN A 158 5.86 45.50 3.97
CA GLN A 158 6.06 44.45 4.96
C GLN A 158 7.00 43.32 4.50
N VAL A 159 7.26 43.21 3.18
CA VAL A 159 8.11 42.18 2.59
C VAL A 159 9.57 42.60 2.66
N ARG A 160 10.43 41.71 3.16
CA ARG A 160 11.88 41.92 3.17
C ARG A 160 12.42 41.79 1.76
N TYR A 161 13.24 42.74 1.35
CA TYR A 161 13.95 42.72 0.07
C TYR A 161 15.44 42.59 0.30
N VAL A 162 16.07 41.63 -0.36
CA VAL A 162 17.53 41.44 -0.37
C VAL A 162 17.99 41.25 -1.80
N GLN A 163 19.12 41.85 -2.16
CA GLN A 163 19.75 41.65 -3.45
C GLN A 163 20.90 40.64 -3.33
N GLU A 164 20.93 39.64 -4.20
CA GLU A 164 22.07 38.74 -4.37
C GLU A 164 22.84 39.14 -5.64
N PRO A 165 24.09 39.64 -5.53
CA PRO A 165 24.84 40.15 -6.67
C PRO A 165 25.32 39.06 -7.64
N ASN A 166 25.47 37.81 -7.19
CA ASN A 166 25.97 36.73 -8.03
C ASN A 166 24.84 36.11 -8.86
N PRO A 167 24.94 36.06 -10.20
CA PRO A 167 23.89 35.48 -11.02
C PRO A 167 23.79 33.96 -10.84
N GLY A 168 22.57 33.46 -10.60
CA GLY A 168 22.24 32.05 -10.44
C GLY A 168 21.20 31.84 -9.34
N LEU A 169 20.18 31.03 -9.61
CA LEU A 169 19.08 30.78 -8.69
C LEU A 169 19.56 30.20 -7.35
N ASP A 170 20.53 29.28 -7.39
CA ASP A 170 21.06 28.67 -6.17
C ASP A 170 21.93 29.64 -5.33
N TRP A 171 22.47 30.72 -5.92
CA TRP A 171 23.03 31.82 -5.13
C TRP A 171 21.93 32.54 -4.34
N ALA A 172 20.80 32.84 -4.99
CA ALA A 172 19.67 33.50 -4.36
C ALA A 172 19.01 32.63 -3.27
N ARG A 173 18.83 31.33 -3.54
CA ARG A 173 18.33 30.37 -2.53
C ARG A 173 19.26 30.30 -1.34
N ASN A 174 20.57 30.20 -1.57
CA ASN A 174 21.52 30.24 -0.47
C ASN A 174 21.45 31.55 0.31
N ARG A 175 21.34 32.70 -0.36
CA ARG A 175 21.15 33.98 0.33
C ARG A 175 19.91 33.96 1.22
N ALA A 176 18.81 33.36 0.75
CA ALA A 176 17.62 33.18 1.55
C ALA A 176 17.86 32.34 2.81
N ILE A 177 18.67 31.27 2.75
CA ILE A 177 19.04 30.46 3.94
C ILE A 177 19.69 31.31 5.03
N LEU A 178 20.60 32.22 4.67
CA LEU A 178 21.26 33.09 5.66
C LEU A 178 20.33 34.16 6.22
N GLU A 179 19.41 34.63 5.40
CA GLU A 179 18.49 35.70 5.72
C GLU A 179 17.24 35.20 6.46
N ALA A 180 16.95 33.90 6.40
CA ALA A 180 15.77 33.32 7.01
C ALA A 180 15.78 33.46 8.53
N LYS A 181 14.66 33.97 9.04
CA LYS A 181 14.39 34.05 10.49
C LYS A 181 13.66 32.82 10.99
N GLY A 182 12.85 32.19 10.15
CA GLY A 182 12.04 31.03 10.48
C GLY A 182 12.85 29.80 10.84
N GLU A 183 12.22 28.94 11.63
CA GLU A 183 12.71 27.56 11.84
C GLU A 183 12.50 26.73 10.59
N ILE A 184 11.49 27.08 9.81
CA ILE A 184 11.19 26.54 8.48
C ILE A 184 11.46 27.61 7.43
N ILE A 185 12.09 27.22 6.33
CA ILE A 185 12.18 28.02 5.11
C ILE A 185 11.39 27.33 3.99
N ALA A 186 10.42 28.03 3.43
CA ALA A 186 9.61 27.59 2.30
C ALA A 186 10.00 28.38 1.05
N TYR A 187 10.27 27.70 -0.05
CA TYR A 187 10.60 28.28 -1.34
C TYR A 187 9.43 28.15 -2.32
N THR A 188 9.19 29.23 -3.05
CA THR A 188 8.32 29.23 -4.23
C THR A 188 8.87 30.17 -5.30
N ASP A 189 8.53 29.90 -6.57
CA ASP A 189 9.03 30.69 -7.71
C ASP A 189 8.18 31.95 -7.94
N ASP A 190 8.74 32.96 -8.61
CA ASP A 190 8.03 34.20 -8.91
C ASP A 190 6.85 34.02 -9.87
N ASP A 191 6.81 32.95 -10.66
CA ASP A 191 5.71 32.60 -11.58
C ASP A 191 4.69 31.61 -10.97
N VAL A 192 4.62 31.55 -9.63
CA VAL A 192 3.71 30.68 -8.87
C VAL A 192 2.67 31.47 -8.06
N VAL A 193 1.46 30.91 -7.96
CA VAL A 193 0.38 31.34 -7.06
C VAL A 193 0.18 30.26 -6.00
N VAL A 194 0.45 30.57 -4.74
CA VAL A 194 0.32 29.63 -3.61
C VAL A 194 -1.16 29.40 -3.24
N ASP A 195 -1.50 28.19 -2.80
CA ASP A 195 -2.83 27.91 -2.27
C ASP A 195 -3.02 28.51 -0.86
N ALA A 196 -4.26 28.84 -0.48
CA ALA A 196 -4.57 29.40 0.84
C ALA A 196 -4.13 28.48 2.00
N GLY A 197 -4.16 27.15 1.80
CA GLY A 197 -3.70 26.16 2.78
C GLY A 197 -2.20 25.86 2.75
N TRP A 198 -1.43 26.46 1.83
CA TRP A 198 -0.05 26.04 1.50
C TRP A 198 0.89 26.03 2.71
N VAL A 199 0.99 27.15 3.44
CA VAL A 199 1.93 27.27 4.58
C VAL A 199 1.48 26.43 5.77
N LYS A 200 0.16 26.36 6.03
CA LYS A 200 -0.39 25.51 7.11
C LYS A 200 -0.06 24.04 6.85
N ALA A 201 -0.26 23.55 5.62
CA ALA A 201 0.08 22.19 5.24
C ALA A 201 1.58 21.88 5.40
N ILE A 202 2.46 22.83 5.05
CA ILE A 202 3.91 22.70 5.28
C ILE A 202 4.21 22.60 6.78
N ALA A 203 3.69 23.54 7.58
CA ALA A 203 3.97 23.61 9.01
C ALA A 203 3.51 22.36 9.77
N GLN A 204 2.32 21.84 9.46
CA GLN A 204 1.76 20.63 10.07
C GLN A 204 2.66 19.40 9.87
N VAL A 205 3.24 19.23 8.68
CA VAL A 205 4.11 18.07 8.41
C VAL A 205 5.44 18.15 9.17
N PHE A 206 5.90 19.37 9.46
CA PHE A 206 7.05 19.62 10.33
C PHE A 206 6.75 19.47 11.84
N GLU A 207 5.59 18.98 12.25
CA GLU A 207 5.45 18.44 13.62
C GLU A 207 6.21 17.13 13.79
N ASN A 208 6.30 16.32 12.73
CA ASN A 208 7.15 15.14 12.74
C ASN A 208 8.61 15.60 12.72
N GLU A 209 9.29 15.47 13.87
CA GLU A 209 10.70 15.81 14.02
C GLU A 209 11.64 15.09 13.04
N ASN A 210 11.23 13.93 12.51
CA ASN A 210 12.02 13.20 11.51
C ASN A 210 11.96 13.85 10.12
N VAL A 211 10.92 14.62 9.79
CA VAL A 211 10.79 15.30 8.49
C VAL A 211 11.71 16.50 8.45
N MET A 212 12.62 16.50 7.47
CA MET A 212 13.61 17.57 7.30
C MET A 212 13.40 18.37 6.02
N ALA A 213 12.71 17.80 5.04
CA ALA A 213 12.31 18.47 3.80
C ALA A 213 10.88 18.10 3.39
N VAL A 214 10.18 19.06 2.80
CA VAL A 214 8.84 18.91 2.25
C VAL A 214 8.85 19.37 0.79
N THR A 215 8.17 18.65 -0.07
CA THR A 215 7.77 19.09 -1.41
C THR A 215 6.26 19.03 -1.50
N GLY A 216 5.67 19.71 -2.49
CA GLY A 216 4.20 19.75 -2.60
C GLY A 216 3.66 19.64 -4.01
N LEU A 217 2.34 19.55 -4.12
CA LEU A 217 1.64 19.45 -5.40
C LEU A 217 1.81 20.74 -6.20
N VAL A 218 2.16 20.61 -7.48
CA VAL A 218 2.22 21.73 -8.43
C VAL A 218 1.23 21.48 -9.55
N VAL A 219 0.24 22.36 -9.67
CA VAL A 219 -0.84 22.28 -10.67
C VAL A 219 -0.73 23.42 -11.69
N PRO A 220 -1.29 23.30 -12.90
CA PRO A 220 -1.34 24.42 -13.84
C PRO A 220 -2.18 25.57 -13.28
N TYR A 221 -1.67 26.80 -13.40
CA TYR A 221 -2.47 28.01 -13.16
C TYR A 221 -3.58 28.18 -14.21
N GLU A 222 -3.26 27.92 -15.48
CA GLU A 222 -4.17 28.05 -16.61
C GLU A 222 -3.77 27.09 -17.75
N LEU A 223 -4.71 26.76 -18.64
CA LEU A 223 -4.49 25.94 -19.84
C LEU A 223 -5.12 26.59 -21.09
N GLU A 224 -4.78 27.85 -21.31
CA GLU A 224 -5.37 28.71 -22.36
C GLU A 224 -4.70 28.58 -23.72
N THR A 225 -3.53 27.93 -23.78
CA THR A 225 -2.73 27.82 -25.00
C THR A 225 -2.25 26.38 -25.24
N GLU A 226 -2.03 26.05 -26.52
CA GLU A 226 -1.49 24.75 -26.93
C GLU A 226 -0.17 24.42 -26.22
N ALA A 227 0.69 25.41 -25.98
CA ALA A 227 1.96 25.21 -25.27
C ALA A 227 1.75 24.73 -23.83
N GLN A 228 0.75 25.27 -23.13
CA GLN A 228 0.47 24.90 -21.73
C GLN A 228 -0.15 23.50 -21.65
N VAL A 229 -1.09 23.19 -22.55
CA VAL A 229 -1.68 21.85 -22.66
C VAL A 229 -0.61 20.80 -23.01
N LEU A 230 0.31 21.14 -23.93
CA LEU A 230 1.41 20.27 -24.30
C LEU A 230 2.39 20.06 -23.13
N PHE A 231 2.66 21.06 -22.30
CA PHE A 231 3.55 20.91 -21.15
C PHE A 231 3.02 19.88 -20.14
N GLU A 232 1.74 19.99 -19.78
CA GLU A 232 1.07 19.03 -18.88
C GLU A 232 1.01 17.63 -19.50
N ALA A 233 0.72 17.53 -20.81
CA ALA A 233 0.77 16.26 -21.52
C ALA A 233 2.19 15.68 -21.64
N TYR A 234 3.22 16.53 -21.65
CA TYR A 234 4.61 16.12 -21.76
C TYR A 234 5.15 15.58 -20.44
N GLY A 235 4.64 16.03 -19.29
CA GLY A 235 5.02 15.49 -17.98
C GLY A 235 4.63 16.37 -16.81
N GLY A 236 4.38 17.66 -17.04
CA GLY A 236 3.97 18.62 -16.01
C GLY A 236 4.92 18.68 -14.81
N PHE A 237 4.44 19.28 -13.72
CA PHE A 237 5.14 19.31 -12.43
C PHE A 237 4.51 18.43 -11.36
N GLY A 238 3.22 18.08 -11.47
CA GLY A 238 2.51 17.30 -10.46
C GLY A 238 3.08 15.88 -10.27
N LYS A 239 3.10 15.40 -9.02
CA LYS A 239 3.51 14.02 -8.66
C LYS A 239 2.36 13.15 -8.15
N GLY A 240 1.13 13.60 -8.37
CA GLY A 240 -0.09 12.92 -7.92
C GLY A 240 -0.64 13.51 -6.62
N PHE A 241 -1.70 12.89 -6.12
CA PHE A 241 -2.52 13.38 -4.99
C PHE A 241 -2.27 12.57 -3.71
N ASP A 242 -1.32 11.65 -3.74
CA ASP A 242 -0.98 10.79 -2.61
C ASP A 242 0.22 11.34 -1.85
N TYR A 243 0.16 11.30 -0.52
CA TYR A 243 1.30 11.59 0.34
C TYR A 243 2.38 10.52 0.16
N GLN A 244 3.65 10.93 0.11
CA GLN A 244 4.79 10.01 -0.05
C GLN A 244 5.94 10.39 0.86
N GLU A 245 6.69 9.40 1.34
CA GLU A 245 7.86 9.56 2.19
C GLU A 245 9.08 8.88 1.57
N TYR A 246 10.22 9.56 1.63
CA TYR A 246 11.47 9.10 1.04
C TYR A 246 12.61 9.22 2.04
N TRP A 247 13.26 8.09 2.37
CA TRP A 247 14.49 8.03 3.18
C TRP A 247 15.27 6.75 2.86
N VAL A 248 16.55 6.71 3.18
CA VAL A 248 17.39 5.50 3.09
C VAL A 248 17.78 5.05 4.50
N PRO A 249 17.43 3.82 4.94
CA PRO A 249 17.82 3.32 6.26
C PRO A 249 19.34 3.26 6.43
N ASP A 250 19.79 3.51 7.66
CA ASP A 250 21.20 3.49 8.03
C ASP A 250 21.90 2.15 7.66
N GLY A 251 23.09 2.25 7.08
CA GLY A 251 23.90 1.12 6.62
C GLY A 251 23.42 0.40 5.35
N GLN A 252 22.37 0.89 4.66
CA GLN A 252 21.91 0.33 3.39
C GLN A 252 22.37 1.18 2.18
N PRO A 253 22.78 0.57 1.05
CA PRO A 253 23.07 1.32 -0.15
C PRO A 253 21.78 1.91 -0.74
N ILE A 254 21.83 3.16 -1.20
CA ILE A 254 20.69 3.78 -1.88
C ILE A 254 20.31 2.98 -3.14
N PRO A 255 19.05 2.59 -3.33
CA PRO A 255 18.58 1.99 -4.56
C PRO A 255 18.74 2.92 -5.77
N TRP A 256 19.08 2.38 -6.94
CA TRP A 256 19.32 3.20 -8.13
C TRP A 256 18.13 4.08 -8.54
N TRP A 257 16.90 3.63 -8.32
CA TRP A 257 15.70 4.39 -8.68
C TRP A 257 15.50 5.63 -7.77
N MET A 258 16.07 5.65 -6.57
CA MET A 258 16.03 6.81 -5.66
C MET A 258 16.95 7.96 -6.13
N THR A 259 17.94 7.68 -6.98
CA THR A 259 18.71 8.75 -7.62
C THR A 259 17.90 9.54 -8.66
N GLY A 260 16.71 9.06 -9.06
CA GLY A 260 15.75 9.76 -9.90
C GLY A 260 14.97 10.84 -9.14
N ALA A 261 15.66 11.86 -8.63
CA ALA A 261 15.11 12.83 -7.67
C ALA A 261 13.91 13.67 -8.17
N GLY A 262 13.64 13.68 -9.48
CA GLY A 262 12.45 14.33 -10.04
C GLY A 262 11.13 13.68 -9.61
N GLN A 263 11.16 12.50 -8.98
CA GLN A 263 9.99 11.89 -8.36
C GLN A 263 9.60 12.55 -7.03
N TYR A 264 10.55 13.21 -6.36
CA TYR A 264 10.34 13.80 -5.03
C TYR A 264 9.55 15.10 -5.08
N GLY A 265 9.67 15.88 -6.15
CA GLY A 265 9.00 17.16 -6.28
C GLY A 265 9.68 18.09 -7.28
N THR A 266 9.54 19.39 -7.05
CA THR A 266 10.15 20.45 -7.88
C THR A 266 10.49 21.67 -7.02
N GLY A 267 11.54 22.40 -7.40
CA GLY A 267 12.00 23.60 -6.70
C GLY A 267 10.98 24.74 -6.62
N ALA A 268 9.91 24.71 -7.41
CA ALA A 268 8.81 25.68 -7.35
C ALA A 268 7.94 25.53 -6.08
N ASN A 269 8.04 24.40 -5.37
CA ASN A 269 7.25 24.10 -4.17
C ASN A 269 8.01 23.15 -3.24
N MET A 270 8.84 23.73 -2.37
CA MET A 270 9.65 22.98 -1.41
C MET A 270 9.85 23.76 -0.12
N ALA A 271 10.03 23.06 0.99
CA ALA A 271 10.35 23.64 2.28
C ALA A 271 11.33 22.77 3.07
N TYR A 272 12.08 23.38 3.99
CA TYR A 272 13.11 22.71 4.76
C TYR A 272 13.09 23.19 6.20
N ARG A 273 13.42 22.30 7.14
CA ARG A 273 13.89 22.76 8.44
C ARG A 273 15.22 23.47 8.24
N ARG A 274 15.34 24.69 8.74
CA ARG A 274 16.56 25.50 8.59
C ARG A 274 17.79 24.83 9.21
N SER A 275 17.60 23.98 10.22
CA SER A 275 18.67 23.20 10.85
C SER A 275 19.38 22.26 9.89
N ILE A 276 18.70 21.72 8.86
CA ILE A 276 19.27 20.73 7.93
C ILE A 276 20.49 21.30 7.17
N PHE A 277 20.49 22.60 6.88
CA PHE A 277 21.56 23.23 6.10
C PHE A 277 22.89 23.29 6.87
N LYS A 278 22.87 23.15 8.21
CA LYS A 278 24.11 23.01 9.00
C LYS A 278 24.73 21.63 8.83
N GLU A 279 23.92 20.62 8.52
CA GLU A 279 24.32 19.23 8.37
C GLU A 279 24.76 18.93 6.92
N ILE A 280 23.90 19.26 5.94
CA ILE A 280 24.09 18.87 4.54
C ILE A 280 24.56 20.01 3.62
N GLY A 281 24.71 21.22 4.15
CA GLY A 281 25.08 22.42 3.41
C GLY A 281 23.95 23.00 2.55
N GLY A 282 24.22 24.12 1.88
CA GLY A 282 23.27 24.80 0.98
C GLY A 282 23.17 24.19 -0.41
N PHE A 283 22.39 24.86 -1.28
CA PHE A 283 22.24 24.55 -2.70
C PHE A 283 23.56 24.72 -3.46
N ASP A 284 23.75 23.99 -4.56
CA ASP A 284 24.98 24.05 -5.35
C ASP A 284 24.94 25.24 -6.34
N PRO A 285 25.75 26.30 -6.16
CA PRO A 285 25.69 27.46 -7.06
C PRO A 285 26.13 27.16 -8.51
N ALA A 286 26.64 25.97 -8.80
CA ALA A 286 26.95 25.52 -10.16
C ALA A 286 25.72 24.94 -10.90
N LEU A 287 24.62 24.71 -10.19
CA LEU A 287 23.38 24.16 -10.74
C LEU A 287 22.31 25.26 -10.94
N ASP A 288 21.21 24.84 -11.56
CA ASP A 288 19.98 25.63 -11.71
C ASP A 288 20.02 26.83 -12.68
N VAL A 289 18.87 27.48 -12.82
CA VAL A 289 18.59 28.59 -13.74
C VAL A 289 19.50 29.79 -13.43
N GLY A 290 19.95 30.48 -14.48
CA GLY A 290 20.88 31.60 -14.36
C GLY A 290 22.35 31.19 -14.45
N THR A 291 22.64 29.88 -14.46
CA THR A 291 23.96 29.32 -14.77
C THR A 291 23.96 28.64 -16.14
N VAL A 292 25.09 28.04 -16.55
CA VAL A 292 25.11 27.26 -17.81
C VAL A 292 24.31 25.95 -17.69
N THR A 293 24.05 25.41 -16.50
CA THR A 293 23.33 24.14 -16.32
C THR A 293 21.82 24.27 -16.44
N ASN A 294 21.24 25.47 -16.20
CA ASN A 294 19.83 25.79 -16.45
C ASN A 294 18.80 24.88 -15.73
N GLY A 295 19.20 24.17 -14.67
CA GLY A 295 18.32 23.31 -13.88
C GLY A 295 19.10 22.34 -12.99
N GLY A 296 18.39 21.54 -12.20
CA GLY A 296 18.92 20.40 -11.45
C GLY A 296 19.44 20.70 -10.05
N GLY A 297 19.38 21.95 -9.58
CA GLY A 297 19.80 22.32 -8.21
C GLY A 297 18.84 21.77 -7.14
N ASP A 298 17.54 21.84 -7.42
CA ASP A 298 16.48 21.21 -6.61
C ASP A 298 16.63 19.69 -6.53
N LEU A 299 16.83 19.02 -7.67
CA LEU A 299 17.03 17.56 -7.75
C LEU A 299 18.20 17.10 -6.89
N GLU A 300 19.30 17.85 -6.96
CA GLU A 300 20.51 17.55 -6.20
C GLU A 300 20.29 17.72 -4.69
N MET A 301 19.61 18.79 -4.28
CA MET A 301 19.26 19.00 -2.88
C MET A 301 18.34 17.89 -2.36
N PHE A 302 17.28 17.52 -3.10
CA PHE A 302 16.37 16.45 -2.68
C PHE A 302 17.09 15.10 -2.52
N PHE A 303 17.97 14.75 -3.47
CA PHE A 303 18.79 13.55 -3.36
C PHE A 303 19.66 13.58 -2.11
N ARG A 304 20.32 14.71 -1.82
CA ARG A 304 21.21 14.85 -0.67
C ARG A 304 20.48 14.70 0.67
N VAL A 305 19.25 15.21 0.77
CA VAL A 305 18.39 14.97 1.96
C VAL A 305 18.18 13.46 2.16
N VAL A 306 17.78 12.75 1.12
CA VAL A 306 17.43 11.33 1.21
C VAL A 306 18.67 10.44 1.46
N GLU A 307 19.80 10.75 0.83
CA GLU A 307 21.07 10.03 1.02
C GLU A 307 21.64 10.22 2.43
N SER A 308 21.39 11.38 3.07
CA SER A 308 21.81 11.66 4.46
C SER A 308 20.90 11.01 5.52
N ASN A 309 20.07 10.03 5.15
CA ASN A 309 19.11 9.36 6.06
C ASN A 309 18.10 10.35 6.70
N ASN A 310 17.85 11.48 6.05
CA ASN A 310 16.83 12.43 6.44
C ASN A 310 15.54 12.17 5.65
N LEU A 311 14.39 12.33 6.30
CA LEU A 311 13.08 12.08 5.69
C LEU A 311 12.64 13.28 4.85
N LEU A 312 12.35 13.02 3.57
CA LEU A 312 11.69 13.95 2.66
C LEU A 312 10.24 13.52 2.45
N ALA A 313 9.28 14.41 2.71
CA ALA A 313 7.86 14.15 2.51
C ALA A 313 7.31 14.93 1.29
N TYR A 314 6.57 14.25 0.40
CA TYR A 314 5.74 14.89 -0.62
C TYR A 314 4.32 15.04 -0.10
N VAL A 315 3.83 16.28 -0.05
CA VAL A 315 2.61 16.69 0.64
C VAL A 315 1.64 17.34 -0.36
N PRO A 316 0.65 16.60 -0.88
CA PRO A 316 -0.27 17.12 -1.89
C PRO A 316 -1.10 18.33 -1.44
N THR A 317 -1.41 18.43 -0.14
CA THR A 317 -2.14 19.57 0.45
C THR A 317 -1.30 20.85 0.49
N ALA A 318 0.03 20.76 0.47
CA ALA A 318 0.91 21.90 0.23
C ALA A 318 0.91 22.22 -1.27
N MET A 319 -0.19 22.77 -1.78
CA MET A 319 -0.39 22.97 -3.22
C MET A 319 0.04 24.36 -3.67
N VAL A 320 0.58 24.45 -4.89
CA VAL A 320 0.77 25.72 -5.60
C VAL A 320 0.37 25.60 -7.08
N ARG A 321 0.07 26.74 -7.71
CA ARG A 321 -0.26 26.85 -9.14
C ARG A 321 0.86 27.50 -9.93
N HIS A 322 1.37 26.82 -10.94
CA HIS A 322 2.48 27.31 -11.76
C HIS A 322 1.99 27.94 -13.08
N CYS A 323 2.49 29.13 -13.41
CA CYS A 323 2.19 29.81 -14.68
C CYS A 323 3.05 29.26 -15.83
N HIS A 324 2.50 28.31 -16.60
CA HIS A 324 3.21 27.72 -17.73
C HIS A 324 3.45 28.70 -18.88
N ARG A 325 4.51 28.44 -19.67
CA ARG A 325 4.87 29.26 -20.83
C ARG A 325 3.77 29.20 -21.90
N ARG A 326 3.25 30.37 -22.30
CA ARG A 326 2.13 30.50 -23.27
C ARG A 326 2.51 30.26 -24.74
N SER A 327 3.78 30.42 -25.11
CA SER A 327 4.23 30.29 -26.50
C SER A 327 5.05 29.01 -26.71
N TYR A 328 4.85 28.36 -27.85
CA TYR A 328 5.55 27.11 -28.20
C TYR A 328 7.09 27.23 -28.16
N GLU A 329 7.66 28.35 -28.63
CA GLU A 329 9.13 28.57 -28.60
C GLU A 329 9.70 28.63 -27.17
N LYS A 330 8.97 29.29 -26.25
CA LYS A 330 9.35 29.32 -24.83
C LYS A 330 9.22 27.93 -24.20
N LEU A 331 8.17 27.17 -24.53
CA LEU A 331 8.03 25.78 -24.10
C LEU A 331 9.21 24.92 -24.61
N LYS A 332 9.54 25.01 -25.89
CA LYS A 332 10.66 24.26 -26.49
C LYS A 332 11.99 24.59 -25.82
N THR A 333 12.20 25.86 -25.48
CA THR A 333 13.36 26.31 -24.71
C THR A 333 13.36 25.72 -23.29
N GLN A 334 12.21 25.71 -22.62
CA GLN A 334 12.05 25.10 -21.29
C GLN A 334 12.34 23.59 -21.33
N ILE A 335 11.78 22.86 -22.28
CA ILE A 335 12.02 21.41 -22.44
C ILE A 335 13.50 21.12 -22.75
N ALA A 336 14.17 21.95 -23.56
CA ALA A 336 15.61 21.84 -23.77
C ALA A 336 16.39 22.06 -22.46
N SER A 337 16.04 23.09 -21.69
CA SER A 337 16.65 23.37 -20.38
C SER A 337 16.42 22.23 -19.37
N ASN A 338 15.24 21.62 -19.35
CA ASN A 338 14.95 20.46 -18.49
C ASN A 338 15.92 19.29 -18.80
N GLY A 339 16.16 19.02 -20.08
CA GLY A 339 17.15 18.01 -20.50
C GLY A 339 18.58 18.36 -20.06
N ILE A 340 18.99 19.63 -20.20
CA ILE A 340 20.30 20.11 -19.73
C ILE A 340 20.41 19.94 -18.21
N GLY A 341 19.42 20.39 -17.46
CA GLY A 341 19.40 20.37 -16.00
C GLY A 341 19.45 18.96 -15.44
N PHE A 342 18.64 18.04 -15.98
CA PHE A 342 18.66 16.64 -15.53
C PHE A 342 20.01 15.96 -15.79
N TYR A 343 20.62 16.14 -16.96
CA TYR A 343 21.93 15.55 -17.26
C TYR A 343 23.10 16.28 -16.57
N ALA A 344 22.93 17.55 -16.20
CA ALA A 344 23.87 18.26 -15.33
C ALA A 344 23.80 17.74 -13.88
N TYR A 345 22.59 17.51 -13.35
CA TYR A 345 22.37 16.80 -12.08
C TYR A 345 22.99 15.41 -12.12
N TRP A 346 22.78 14.65 -13.20
CA TRP A 346 23.38 13.33 -13.36
C TRP A 346 24.92 13.36 -13.34
N ALA A 347 25.52 14.31 -14.06
CA ALA A 347 26.96 14.53 -14.05
C ALA A 347 27.48 14.99 -12.67
N CYS A 348 26.71 15.82 -11.96
CA CYS A 348 26.96 16.19 -10.58
C CYS A 348 26.94 14.97 -9.65
N GLY A 349 25.91 14.14 -9.76
CA GLY A 349 25.76 12.87 -9.07
C GLY A 349 27.02 12.01 -9.12
N MET A 350 27.49 11.72 -10.34
CA MET A 350 28.69 10.92 -10.56
C MET A 350 29.99 11.58 -10.05
N ALA A 351 30.06 12.91 -10.04
CA ALA A 351 31.26 13.65 -9.63
C ALA A 351 31.33 13.89 -8.12
N CYS A 352 30.18 14.02 -7.46
CA CYS A 352 30.08 14.41 -6.05
C CYS A 352 29.79 13.23 -5.12
N TYR A 353 29.23 12.13 -5.63
CA TYR A 353 28.78 10.98 -4.84
C TYR A 353 29.40 9.67 -5.36
N PRO A 354 30.70 9.41 -5.08
CA PRO A 354 31.43 8.27 -5.64
C PRO A 354 30.86 6.91 -5.19
N GLU A 355 30.30 6.83 -3.97
CA GLU A 355 29.66 5.61 -3.46
C GLU A 355 28.38 5.25 -4.23
N SER A 356 27.71 6.27 -4.77
CA SER A 356 26.47 6.17 -5.55
C SER A 356 26.73 6.18 -7.07
N PHE A 357 27.99 6.06 -7.52
CA PHE A 357 28.36 6.20 -8.93
C PHE A 357 27.59 5.24 -9.85
N PHE A 358 27.50 3.96 -9.48
CA PHE A 358 26.81 2.96 -10.31
C PHE A 358 25.30 3.18 -10.35
N GLN A 359 24.72 3.69 -9.27
CA GLN A 359 23.31 4.06 -9.17
C GLN A 359 22.99 5.22 -10.12
N PHE A 360 23.80 6.28 -10.09
CA PHE A 360 23.70 7.39 -11.03
C PHE A 360 23.88 6.90 -12.47
N LEU A 361 24.91 6.10 -12.77
CA LEU A 361 25.10 5.54 -14.12
C LEU A 361 23.89 4.73 -14.58
N THR A 362 23.30 3.93 -13.69
CA THR A 362 22.13 3.09 -13.98
C THR A 362 20.90 3.94 -14.28
N ILE A 363 20.57 4.95 -13.45
CA ILE A 363 19.40 5.81 -13.71
C ILE A 363 19.56 6.62 -14.99
N GLY A 364 20.75 7.12 -15.30
CA GLY A 364 20.98 7.92 -16.51
C GLY A 364 20.80 7.11 -17.79
N LEU A 365 21.31 5.88 -17.80
CA LEU A 365 21.11 4.94 -18.91
C LEU A 365 19.66 4.47 -19.00
N TYR A 366 19.05 4.12 -17.86
CA TYR A 366 17.64 3.74 -17.80
C TYR A 366 16.74 4.87 -18.31
N TRP A 367 16.97 6.11 -17.88
CA TRP A 367 16.21 7.28 -18.31
C TRP A 367 16.36 7.49 -19.81
N PHE A 368 17.58 7.40 -20.34
CA PHE A 368 17.80 7.52 -21.78
C PHE A 368 16.97 6.51 -22.60
N VAL A 369 16.95 5.25 -22.17
CA VAL A 369 16.20 4.19 -22.86
C VAL A 369 14.69 4.32 -22.64
N SER A 370 14.26 4.42 -21.39
CA SER A 370 12.84 4.37 -21.00
C SER A 370 12.08 5.67 -21.28
N TRP A 371 12.77 6.81 -21.30
CA TRP A 371 12.20 8.13 -21.56
C TRP A 371 12.44 8.56 -23.01
N HIS A 372 13.71 8.78 -23.42
CA HIS A 372 13.98 9.37 -24.74
C HIS A 372 13.62 8.45 -25.91
N LEU A 373 14.04 7.17 -25.89
CA LEU A 373 13.71 6.24 -27.00
C LEU A 373 12.20 5.95 -27.06
N ARG A 374 11.57 5.76 -25.89
CA ARG A 374 10.12 5.57 -25.81
C ARG A 374 9.36 6.78 -26.35
N ARG A 375 9.77 8.01 -25.98
CA ARG A 375 9.14 9.24 -26.47
C ARG A 375 9.39 9.50 -27.94
N ALA A 376 10.58 9.17 -28.46
CA ALA A 376 10.81 9.20 -29.90
C ALA A 376 9.84 8.27 -30.64
N TRP A 377 9.59 7.06 -30.10
CA TRP A 377 8.61 6.13 -30.65
C TRP A 377 7.16 6.62 -30.51
N ILE A 378 6.78 7.19 -29.37
CA ILE A 378 5.44 7.79 -29.17
C ILE A 378 5.26 8.97 -30.11
N SER A 379 6.27 9.83 -30.27
CA SER A 379 6.24 10.98 -31.18
C SER A 379 6.04 10.54 -32.63
N PHE A 380 6.65 9.43 -33.03
CA PHE A 380 6.43 8.82 -34.34
C PHE A 380 4.98 8.33 -34.54
N LYS A 381 4.37 7.74 -33.51
CA LYS A 381 2.99 7.21 -33.58
C LYS A 381 1.88 8.25 -33.33
N HIS A 382 2.15 9.25 -32.51
CA HIS A 382 1.20 10.25 -32.01
C HIS A 382 1.83 11.66 -32.01
N PRO A 383 2.13 12.22 -33.20
CA PRO A 383 2.91 13.46 -33.33
C PRO A 383 2.22 14.69 -32.73
N THR A 384 0.89 14.66 -32.59
CA THR A 384 0.09 15.73 -31.98
C THR A 384 0.12 15.74 -30.46
N LYS A 385 0.46 14.61 -29.81
CA LYS A 385 0.57 14.52 -28.35
C LYS A 385 1.99 14.81 -27.86
N VAL A 386 2.99 14.36 -28.62
CA VAL A 386 4.41 14.54 -28.30
C VAL A 386 5.11 15.01 -29.57
N PRO A 387 5.19 16.32 -29.82
CA PRO A 387 5.86 16.86 -30.99
C PRO A 387 7.33 16.44 -31.05
N ALA A 388 7.79 15.98 -32.22
CA ALA A 388 9.16 15.51 -32.41
C ALA A 388 10.19 16.58 -32.06
N GLU A 389 9.88 17.85 -32.33
CA GLU A 389 10.75 18.97 -32.01
C GLU A 389 11.02 19.13 -30.51
N LEU A 390 10.04 18.83 -29.64
CA LEU A 390 10.24 18.87 -28.19
C LEU A 390 11.14 17.73 -27.73
N VAL A 391 10.94 16.53 -28.29
CA VAL A 391 11.80 15.36 -28.01
C VAL A 391 13.23 15.62 -28.44
N TRP A 392 13.44 16.19 -29.63
CA TRP A 392 14.77 16.55 -30.13
C TRP A 392 15.40 17.69 -29.33
N ALA A 393 14.61 18.67 -28.89
CA ALA A 393 15.08 19.76 -28.04
C ALA A 393 15.58 19.23 -26.68
N GLU A 394 14.80 18.36 -26.03
CA GLU A 394 15.19 17.70 -24.78
C GLU A 394 16.44 16.85 -24.97
N LEU A 395 16.47 15.98 -25.98
CA LEU A 395 17.59 15.06 -26.24
C LEU A 395 18.89 15.82 -26.51
N LYS A 396 18.83 16.90 -27.31
CA LYS A 396 19.98 17.79 -27.53
C LYS A 396 20.42 18.45 -26.23
N GLY A 397 19.46 18.88 -25.41
CA GLY A 397 19.71 19.40 -24.08
C GLY A 397 20.45 18.40 -23.19
N SER A 398 19.96 17.17 -23.13
CA SER A 398 20.54 16.04 -22.36
C SER A 398 22.02 15.81 -22.71
N PHE A 399 22.36 15.69 -24.00
CA PHE A 399 23.75 15.51 -24.42
C PHE A 399 24.65 16.68 -24.06
N VAL A 400 24.12 17.91 -24.13
CA VAL A 400 24.87 19.11 -23.75
C VAL A 400 25.06 19.17 -22.23
N GLY A 401 24.04 18.83 -21.44
CA GLY A 401 24.05 18.86 -19.97
C GLY A 401 25.20 18.09 -19.33
N LEU A 402 25.56 16.94 -19.92
CA LEU A 402 26.70 16.09 -19.52
C LEU A 402 28.01 16.85 -19.25
N PHE A 403 28.27 17.89 -20.06
CA PHE A 403 29.53 18.62 -20.01
C PHE A 403 29.40 19.99 -19.31
N ARG A 404 28.18 20.42 -18.98
CA ARG A 404 27.93 21.76 -18.44
C ARG A 404 28.23 21.88 -16.96
N TYR A 405 28.04 20.82 -16.18
CA TYR A 405 28.31 20.87 -14.73
C TYR A 405 29.78 21.20 -14.43
N ALA A 406 30.73 20.51 -15.07
CA ALA A 406 32.16 20.79 -14.90
C ALA A 406 32.53 22.24 -15.30
N LYS A 407 31.86 22.79 -16.32
CA LYS A 407 32.04 24.19 -16.74
C LYS A 407 31.48 25.18 -15.70
N ALA A 408 30.28 24.93 -15.20
CA ALA A 408 29.64 25.77 -14.19
C ALA A 408 30.47 25.79 -12.90
N ARG A 409 30.96 24.64 -12.45
CA ARG A 409 31.82 24.53 -11.27
C ARG A 409 33.07 25.41 -11.36
N ARG A 410 33.75 25.45 -12.51
CA ARG A 410 34.91 26.34 -12.71
C ARG A 410 34.53 27.83 -12.63
N GLN A 411 33.32 28.20 -13.03
CA GLN A 411 32.84 29.59 -12.92
C GLN A 411 32.60 29.96 -11.46
N VAL A 412 31.99 29.06 -10.69
CA VAL A 412 31.77 29.26 -9.24
C VAL A 412 33.09 29.31 -8.49
N GLU A 413 34.04 28.41 -8.79
CA GLU A 413 35.39 28.43 -8.21
C GLU A 413 36.10 29.76 -8.47
N LYS A 414 35.94 30.34 -9.67
CA LYS A 414 36.51 31.66 -9.97
C LYS A 414 35.90 32.76 -9.11
N VAL A 415 34.57 32.84 -9.03
CA VAL A 415 33.86 33.81 -8.17
C VAL A 415 34.27 33.66 -6.70
N ALA A 416 34.41 32.41 -6.23
CA ALA A 416 34.85 32.09 -4.89
C ALA A 416 36.29 32.52 -4.59
N ASN A 417 37.19 32.49 -5.58
CA ASN A 417 38.57 32.95 -5.43
C ASN A 417 38.67 34.48 -5.50
N ASP A 418 37.93 35.11 -6.40
CA ASP A 418 37.91 36.58 -6.56
C ASP A 418 37.36 37.28 -5.28
N ALA A 419 36.45 36.63 -4.54
CA ALA A 419 35.94 37.15 -3.27
C ALA A 419 36.96 37.08 -2.12
N ASP A 420 37.74 36.00 -2.01
CA ASP A 420 38.80 35.84 -0.99
C ASP A 420 39.89 36.92 -1.15
N ASP A 421 40.25 37.24 -2.40
CA ASP A 421 41.24 38.27 -2.70
C ASP A 421 40.73 39.68 -2.32
N ASN A 422 39.41 39.90 -2.36
CA ASN A 422 38.78 41.16 -1.92
C ASN A 422 38.60 41.25 -0.39
N GLU A 423 38.27 40.14 0.30
CA GLU A 423 38.22 40.08 1.76
C GLU A 423 39.62 40.19 2.40
N ARG A 424 40.66 39.61 1.80
CA ARG A 424 42.04 39.79 2.27
C ARG A 424 42.54 41.23 2.18
N ASN A 425 41.97 42.02 1.27
CA ASN A 425 42.33 43.42 1.05
C ASN A 425 41.42 44.43 1.79
N SER A 426 40.32 43.99 2.41
CA SER A 426 39.40 44.84 3.17
C SER A 426 39.21 44.28 4.59
N GLN A 427 39.54 45.07 5.63
CA GLN A 427 39.31 44.67 7.03
C GLN A 427 37.82 44.74 7.37
N SER A 428 37.00 43.84 6.82
CA SER A 428 35.57 43.72 7.11
C SER A 428 35.18 42.24 7.08
N PRO A 429 34.63 41.68 8.17
CA PRO A 429 34.26 40.27 8.19
C PRO A 429 32.88 40.09 7.56
N GLY A 430 32.77 39.29 6.48
CA GLY A 430 31.53 38.58 6.21
C GLY A 430 31.21 38.25 4.75
N LEU A 431 31.61 37.07 4.27
CA LEU A 431 30.93 36.29 3.23
C LEU A 431 30.99 34.77 3.54
N SER A 432 30.09 34.28 4.40
CA SER A 432 30.07 32.87 4.86
C SER A 432 29.66 31.82 3.81
N HIS A 433 29.16 32.23 2.64
CA HIS A 433 28.73 31.29 1.57
C HIS A 433 29.90 30.58 0.88
N ILE A 434 31.00 31.31 0.72
CA ILE A 434 32.17 30.84 -0.01
C ILE A 434 32.98 29.87 0.85
N GLU A 435 33.02 30.07 2.16
CA GLU A 435 33.62 29.12 3.10
C GLU A 435 32.85 27.79 3.18
N GLN A 436 31.51 27.81 3.17
CA GLN A 436 30.69 26.58 3.11
C GLN A 436 30.87 25.83 1.78
N TYR A 437 30.89 26.55 0.65
CA TYR A 437 31.23 25.98 -0.65
C TYR A 437 32.64 25.37 -0.64
N LYS A 438 33.63 26.04 -0.03
CA LYS A 438 35.02 25.55 0.07
C LYS A 438 35.18 24.34 1.00
N GLN A 439 34.43 24.27 2.11
CA GLN A 439 34.45 23.10 3.01
C GLN A 439 33.99 21.81 2.31
N ARG A 440 33.00 21.90 1.40
CA ARG A 440 32.56 20.78 0.55
C ARG A 440 33.68 20.23 -0.34
N PHE A 441 34.54 21.09 -0.89
CA PHE A 441 35.59 20.69 -1.85
C PHE A 441 36.96 20.42 -1.24
N ARG A 442 37.25 20.87 -0.01
CA ARG A 442 38.48 20.46 0.71
C ARG A 442 38.50 18.97 1.08
N ARG A 443 37.34 18.30 1.18
CA ARG A 443 37.27 16.84 1.42
C ARG A 443 37.57 15.97 0.20
N LEU A 444 37.55 16.52 -1.03
CA LEU A 444 37.76 15.73 -2.26
C LEU A 444 39.21 15.28 -2.52
N PRO A 445 40.27 16.01 -2.12
CA PRO A 445 41.65 15.52 -2.26
C PRO A 445 42.09 14.59 -1.13
N GLU A 446 41.52 14.71 0.07
CA GLU A 446 41.98 13.97 1.28
C GLU A 446 41.46 12.53 1.31
N LEU A 447 40.23 12.28 0.81
CA LEU A 447 39.66 10.93 0.70
C LEU A 447 40.44 10.01 -0.28
N THR A 448 41.12 10.58 -1.27
CA THR A 448 41.96 9.80 -2.20
C THR A 448 43.29 9.36 -1.58
N GLN A 449 43.74 9.97 -0.47
CA GLN A 449 44.97 9.59 0.23
C GLN A 449 44.72 8.67 1.43
N GLU A 450 43.57 8.76 2.10
CA GLU A 450 43.22 7.84 3.20
C GLU A 450 42.80 6.44 2.71
N LEU A 451 42.31 6.31 1.47
CA LEU A 451 41.93 5.02 0.87
C LEU A 451 43.12 4.10 0.49
N THR A 452 44.37 4.50 0.77
CA THR A 452 45.55 3.62 0.58
C THR A 452 46.30 3.26 1.85
N LYS A 453 45.81 3.67 3.04
CA LYS A 453 46.42 3.30 4.33
C LYS A 453 45.39 3.15 5.45
N SER A 454 44.72 2.01 5.52
CA SER A 454 44.58 1.26 6.78
C SER A 454 43.83 -0.05 6.53
N THR A 455 44.57 -1.09 6.17
CA THR A 455 44.21 -2.45 6.59
C THR A 455 44.82 -2.69 7.97
N ASP A 456 44.03 -3.36 8.82
CA ASP A 456 44.36 -3.95 10.11
C ASP A 456 44.47 -3.01 11.33
N GLN A 457 43.41 -2.97 12.13
CA GLN A 457 43.43 -3.47 13.53
C GLN A 457 42.01 -3.49 14.14
N PRO A 458 41.66 -4.54 14.92
CA PRO A 458 40.38 -4.61 15.62
C PRO A 458 40.43 -3.77 16.91
N SER A 459 39.56 -2.77 17.03
CA SER A 459 39.40 -1.98 18.25
C SER A 459 38.51 -2.73 19.26
N GLN A 460 39.07 -2.92 20.46
CA GLN A 460 38.37 -3.41 21.64
C GLN A 460 37.29 -2.40 22.08
N GLU A 461 36.05 -2.86 22.21
CA GLU A 461 34.95 -2.11 22.81
C GLU A 461 35.11 -2.05 24.34
N SER A 462 35.00 -0.85 24.89
CA SER A 462 34.78 -0.61 26.33
C SER A 462 33.31 -0.79 26.69
N PRO A 463 32.98 -1.43 27.83
CA PRO A 463 31.60 -1.78 28.16
C PRO A 463 30.92 -0.64 28.92
N ASP A 464 30.05 0.11 28.25
CA ASP A 464 29.10 0.97 28.94
C ASP A 464 27.67 0.50 28.73
N LYS A 465 27.05 0.10 29.84
CA LYS A 465 25.73 -0.52 29.93
C LYS A 465 24.63 0.52 29.70
N LYS A 466 23.88 0.37 28.61
CA LYS A 466 22.44 0.65 28.60
C LYS A 466 21.73 -0.59 28.09
N GLN A 467 20.80 -1.12 28.89
CA GLN A 467 19.95 -2.25 28.56
C GLN A 467 19.01 -1.89 27.40
N GLY A 468 19.52 -1.93 26.18
CA GLY A 468 18.69 -1.95 24.97
C GLY A 468 18.22 -3.38 24.72
N LYS A 469 16.92 -3.59 24.47
CA LYS A 469 16.38 -4.88 24.04
C LYS A 469 17.13 -5.35 22.79
N GLN A 470 17.50 -6.63 22.74
CA GLN A 470 18.27 -7.21 21.64
C GLN A 470 17.47 -7.10 20.32
N LYS A 471 18.08 -6.51 19.28
CA LYS A 471 17.45 -6.39 17.95
C LYS A 471 17.26 -7.78 17.32
N LEU A 472 16.04 -8.08 16.87
CA LEU A 472 15.66 -9.33 16.22
C LEU A 472 15.73 -9.18 14.70
N VAL A 473 16.93 -9.40 14.14
CA VAL A 473 17.19 -9.21 12.70
C VAL A 473 16.42 -10.25 11.88
N GLY A 474 15.58 -9.77 10.95
CA GLY A 474 14.83 -10.61 10.02
C GLY A 474 13.53 -11.22 10.57
N SER A 475 13.16 -10.91 11.82
CA SER A 475 11.87 -11.32 12.41
C SER A 475 10.79 -10.26 12.13
N ILE A 476 9.56 -10.72 11.87
CA ILE A 476 8.39 -9.85 11.67
C ILE A 476 7.44 -10.04 12.85
N ALA A 477 7.11 -8.95 13.55
CA ALA A 477 6.08 -8.98 14.59
C ALA A 477 4.68 -9.06 13.96
N VAL A 478 3.74 -9.77 14.58
CA VAL A 478 2.32 -9.78 14.17
C VAL A 478 1.50 -9.05 15.23
N ARG A 479 0.68 -8.07 14.82
CA ARG A 479 -0.20 -7.29 15.70
C ARG A 479 -1.61 -7.20 15.12
N HIS A 480 -2.60 -7.06 15.99
CA HIS A 480 -4.00 -6.88 15.64
C HIS A 480 -4.48 -5.54 16.19
N VAL A 481 -4.96 -4.66 15.32
CA VAL A 481 -5.50 -3.35 15.65
C VAL A 481 -7.00 -3.37 15.42
N ARG A 482 -7.74 -3.05 16.48
CA ARG A 482 -9.19 -2.94 16.52
C ARG A 482 -9.58 -1.48 16.35
N LEU A 483 -10.28 -1.17 15.27
CA LEU A 483 -10.64 0.20 14.90
C LEU A 483 -11.87 0.72 15.66
N GLU A 484 -12.51 -0.11 16.49
CA GLU A 484 -13.63 0.25 17.37
C GLU A 484 -13.25 1.25 18.48
N SER A 485 -11.96 1.50 18.66
CA SER A 485 -11.40 2.48 19.61
C SER A 485 -10.38 3.37 18.91
N SER A 486 -10.13 4.57 19.44
CA SER A 486 -9.10 5.48 18.91
C SER A 486 -7.76 4.75 18.73
N LEU A 487 -7.17 4.91 17.55
CA LEU A 487 -5.88 4.31 17.23
C LEU A 487 -4.83 4.66 18.29
N GLN A 488 -4.12 3.64 18.77
CA GLN A 488 -3.03 3.77 19.73
C GLN A 488 -1.70 3.43 19.06
N PRO A 489 -0.59 4.10 19.42
CA PRO A 489 0.71 3.75 18.91
C PRO A 489 1.12 2.33 19.34
N ILE A 490 1.80 1.59 18.46
CA ILE A 490 2.33 0.26 18.79
C ILE A 490 3.77 0.45 19.29
N THR A 491 3.98 0.29 20.59
CA THR A 491 5.27 0.56 21.25
C THR A 491 6.08 -0.69 21.56
N ASP A 492 5.46 -1.87 21.51
CA ASP A 492 6.09 -3.15 21.88
C ASP A 492 6.84 -3.83 20.72
N VAL A 493 7.16 -3.07 19.66
CA VAL A 493 7.74 -3.57 18.40
C VAL A 493 9.15 -3.03 18.09
N GLU A 494 9.76 -2.29 19.01
CA GLU A 494 11.10 -1.67 18.83
C GLU A 494 12.22 -2.69 18.59
N GLN A 495 12.02 -3.95 18.96
CA GLN A 495 12.99 -5.02 18.70
C GLN A 495 12.91 -5.61 17.28
N TYR A 496 11.88 -5.27 16.50
CA TYR A 496 11.65 -5.76 15.13
C TYR A 496 11.88 -4.64 14.12
N SER A 497 12.36 -4.99 12.92
CA SER A 497 12.50 -4.05 11.79
C SER A 497 11.25 -3.96 10.92
N GLN A 498 10.31 -4.90 11.08
CA GLN A 498 9.06 -4.98 10.33
C GLN A 498 7.93 -5.54 11.22
N VAL A 499 6.71 -5.08 10.99
CA VAL A 499 5.50 -5.48 11.73
C VAL A 499 4.35 -5.72 10.75
N ARG A 500 3.73 -6.90 10.79
CA ARG A 500 2.46 -7.20 10.13
C ARG A 500 1.30 -6.81 11.04
N VAL A 501 0.52 -5.81 10.64
CA VAL A 501 -0.66 -5.33 11.36
C VAL A 501 -1.92 -5.80 10.65
N PHE A 502 -2.75 -6.57 11.35
CA PHE A 502 -4.11 -6.89 10.93
C PHE A 502 -5.06 -5.84 11.48
N PHE A 503 -5.92 -5.28 10.64
CA PHE A 503 -6.94 -4.31 11.05
C PHE A 503 -8.31 -4.98 11.05
N SER A 504 -9.13 -4.71 12.06
CA SER A 504 -10.53 -5.15 12.11
C SER A 504 -11.47 -4.04 12.57
N TRP A 505 -12.74 -4.15 12.20
CA TRP A 505 -13.83 -3.30 12.67
C TRP A 505 -15.03 -4.17 13.04
N GLN A 506 -15.58 -3.95 14.24
CA GLN A 506 -16.64 -4.77 14.86
C GLN A 506 -16.35 -6.29 14.78
N GLY A 507 -15.09 -6.65 15.00
CA GLY A 507 -14.61 -8.03 14.87
C GLY A 507 -14.54 -8.58 13.43
N HIS A 508 -14.86 -7.79 12.40
CA HIS A 508 -14.66 -8.16 11.00
C HIS A 508 -13.26 -7.73 10.54
N PRO A 509 -12.41 -8.66 10.10
CA PRO A 509 -11.07 -8.34 9.65
C PRO A 509 -11.14 -7.63 8.29
N LEU A 510 -10.46 -6.49 8.19
CA LEU A 510 -10.51 -5.60 7.03
C LEU A 510 -9.33 -5.79 6.10
N CYS A 511 -8.11 -5.85 6.64
CA CYS A 511 -6.89 -6.03 5.85
C CYS A 511 -5.69 -6.42 6.74
N ALA A 512 -4.58 -6.73 6.08
CA ALA A 512 -3.26 -6.84 6.70
C ALA A 512 -2.28 -5.89 6.01
N ARG A 513 -1.38 -5.27 6.78
CA ARG A 513 -0.33 -4.37 6.29
C ARG A 513 1.01 -4.72 6.89
N ASP A 514 2.03 -4.82 6.04
CA ASP A 514 3.41 -4.98 6.48
C ASP A 514 4.08 -3.59 6.57
N ILE A 515 4.40 -3.17 7.80
CA ILE A 515 4.97 -1.86 8.13
C ILE A 515 6.45 -2.02 8.45
N THR A 516 7.32 -1.29 7.76
CA THR A 516 8.75 -1.22 8.08
C THR A 516 8.96 -0.13 9.12
N ASN A 517 9.22 -0.51 10.37
CA ASN A 517 9.33 0.43 11.50
C ASN A 517 10.78 0.76 11.89
N GLY A 518 11.79 0.10 11.30
CA GLY A 518 13.19 0.45 11.53
C GLY A 518 13.64 0.40 12.99
N TYR A 519 13.10 -0.53 13.79
CA TYR A 519 13.33 -0.65 15.24
C TYR A 519 12.80 0.52 16.09
N LYS A 520 11.81 1.27 15.57
CA LYS A 520 11.08 2.31 16.31
C LYS A 520 9.65 1.86 16.64
N SER A 521 8.99 2.56 17.56
CA SER A 521 7.55 2.45 17.75
C SER A 521 6.80 2.91 16.50
N ILE A 522 5.58 2.41 16.30
CA ILE A 522 4.72 2.82 15.19
C ILE A 522 3.71 3.84 15.74
N GLY A 523 3.80 5.09 15.28
CA GLY A 523 2.88 6.16 15.65
C GLY A 523 1.50 6.01 15.01
N VAL A 524 0.51 6.74 15.53
CA VAL A 524 -0.87 6.73 15.02
C VAL A 524 -0.92 7.14 13.55
N SER A 525 -0.24 8.24 13.18
CA SER A 525 -0.20 8.72 11.79
C SER A 525 0.38 7.69 10.81
N THR A 526 1.34 6.88 11.26
CA THR A 526 1.89 5.78 10.45
C THR A 526 0.86 4.65 10.29
N LEU A 527 0.13 4.28 11.35
CA LEU A 527 -0.94 3.28 11.25
C LEU A 527 -2.05 3.75 10.31
N GLU A 528 -2.47 5.02 10.42
CA GLU A 528 -3.45 5.65 9.52
C GLU A 528 -2.96 5.63 8.07
N TYR A 529 -1.71 6.02 7.83
CA TYR A 529 -1.10 5.99 6.51
C TYR A 529 -1.13 4.58 5.91
N TYR A 530 -0.68 3.56 6.65
CA TYR A 530 -0.64 2.18 6.13
C TYR A 530 -2.03 1.56 5.96
N LEU A 531 -2.98 1.88 6.84
CA LEU A 531 -4.37 1.48 6.68
C LEU A 531 -4.96 2.01 5.37
N LEU A 532 -4.61 3.25 5.01
CA LEU A 532 -5.18 3.99 3.88
C LEU A 532 -4.29 4.02 2.62
N SER A 533 -3.11 3.39 2.64
CA SER A 533 -2.23 3.34 1.47
C SER A 533 -2.56 2.17 0.54
N LYS A 534 -2.33 2.37 -0.77
CA LYS A 534 -2.33 1.30 -1.77
C LYS A 534 -1.11 0.40 -1.55
N SER A 535 -1.35 -0.90 -1.52
CA SER A 535 -0.32 -1.93 -1.49
C SER A 535 -0.43 -2.76 -2.78
N GLU A 536 0.70 -3.07 -3.42
CA GLU A 536 0.74 -3.87 -4.66
C GLU A 536 0.27 -5.33 -4.44
N ASP A 537 0.34 -5.83 -3.20
CA ASP A 537 0.11 -7.23 -2.83
C ASP A 537 -1.03 -7.44 -1.81
N THR A 538 -1.70 -6.37 -1.35
CA THR A 538 -2.82 -6.46 -0.38
C THR A 538 -3.99 -5.57 -0.78
N ASP A 539 -5.13 -5.78 -0.13
CA ASP A 539 -6.39 -5.09 -0.44
C ASP A 539 -6.22 -3.58 -0.50
N SER A 540 -6.71 -2.98 -1.57
CA SER A 540 -6.64 -1.54 -1.75
C SER A 540 -7.54 -0.83 -0.72
N PRO A 541 -7.30 0.45 -0.40
CA PRO A 541 -8.17 1.23 0.48
C PRO A 541 -9.64 1.17 0.05
N GLU A 542 -9.88 1.09 -1.27
CA GLU A 542 -11.20 0.87 -1.87
C GLU A 542 -11.81 -0.46 -1.44
N THR A 543 -11.05 -1.56 -1.42
CA THR A 543 -11.53 -2.88 -0.99
C THR A 543 -11.79 -2.94 0.52
N ILE A 544 -10.95 -2.29 1.33
CA ILE A 544 -11.17 -2.14 2.78
C ILE A 544 -12.49 -1.42 3.04
N LEU A 545 -12.72 -0.36 2.28
CA LEU A 545 -13.95 0.40 2.33
C LEU A 545 -15.14 -0.41 1.82
N TYR A 546 -15.06 -1.10 0.68
CA TYR A 546 -16.15 -1.99 0.21
C TYR A 546 -16.54 -3.01 1.28
N ARG A 547 -15.58 -3.52 2.06
CA ARG A 547 -15.89 -4.39 3.20
C ARG A 547 -16.59 -3.64 4.32
N LEU A 548 -16.14 -2.44 4.67
CA LEU A 548 -16.89 -1.59 5.60
C LEU A 548 -18.32 -1.27 5.10
N LEU A 549 -18.53 -1.19 3.78
CA LEU A 549 -19.83 -0.99 3.13
C LEU A 549 -20.73 -2.24 3.18
N ASP A 550 -20.15 -3.42 2.91
CA ASP A 550 -20.85 -4.71 2.73
C ASP A 550 -21.26 -5.35 4.07
N LEU A 551 -20.67 -4.92 5.19
CA LEU A 551 -20.96 -5.46 6.52
C LEU A 551 -22.36 -5.09 7.06
N ASP A 552 -23.07 -4.15 6.43
CA ASP A 552 -24.51 -3.97 6.66
C ASP A 552 -25.16 -3.10 5.56
N PRO A 553 -25.74 -3.68 4.50
CA PRO A 553 -26.39 -2.96 3.40
C PRO A 553 -27.77 -2.35 3.76
N ASN A 554 -28.32 -2.65 4.94
CA ASN A 554 -29.61 -2.11 5.42
C ASN A 554 -29.54 -1.42 6.80
N ASP A 555 -28.36 -1.29 7.41
CA ASP A 555 -28.23 -0.45 8.59
C ASP A 555 -28.32 1.02 8.18
N ASP A 556 -29.42 1.65 8.59
CA ASP A 556 -29.63 3.09 8.52
C ASP A 556 -28.54 3.89 9.27
N ARG A 557 -27.69 3.20 10.05
CA ARG A 557 -26.52 3.69 10.79
C ARG A 557 -25.19 3.33 10.11
N ASN A 558 -25.15 2.58 9.00
CA ASN A 558 -23.93 2.33 8.22
C ASN A 558 -23.53 3.63 7.50
N PRO A 559 -22.48 4.31 7.99
CA PRO A 559 -22.15 5.63 7.50
C PRO A 559 -21.17 5.54 6.36
N TYR A 560 -21.07 4.42 5.65
CA TYR A 560 -20.27 4.20 4.45
C TYR A 560 -21.19 3.91 3.25
N TYR A 561 -22.20 3.05 3.41
CA TYR A 561 -23.18 2.69 2.36
C TYR A 561 -23.90 3.93 1.83
N ARG A 562 -24.12 4.92 2.71
CA ARG A 562 -24.67 6.21 2.36
C ARG A 562 -23.73 7.17 1.63
N ALA A 563 -22.39 7.08 1.57
CA ALA A 563 -21.66 7.99 0.63
C ALA A 563 -21.98 7.55 -0.75
N TYR A 564 -21.89 6.25 -1.01
CA TYR A 564 -22.11 5.77 -2.34
C TYR A 564 -23.55 6.06 -2.79
N ALA A 565 -24.53 5.81 -1.91
CA ALA A 565 -25.94 6.09 -2.17
C ALA A 565 -26.35 7.58 -2.08
N VAL A 566 -25.75 8.41 -1.23
CA VAL A 566 -26.05 9.86 -1.11
C VAL A 566 -25.27 10.65 -2.14
N LEU A 567 -24.06 10.24 -2.50
CA LEU A 567 -23.39 10.76 -3.69
C LEU A 567 -24.16 10.36 -4.96
N SER A 568 -24.85 9.20 -5.00
CA SER A 568 -25.74 8.87 -6.11
C SER A 568 -27.10 9.61 -6.04
N ASP A 569 -27.72 9.72 -4.86
CA ASP A 569 -29.06 10.30 -4.66
C ASP A 569 -29.07 11.82 -4.59
N ARG A 570 -28.00 12.48 -4.14
CA ARG A 570 -27.85 13.96 -4.24
C ARG A 570 -27.51 14.42 -5.65
N TYR A 571 -27.01 13.54 -6.52
CA TYR A 571 -26.39 13.97 -7.78
C TYR A 571 -26.87 13.30 -9.08
N SER A 572 -27.86 12.41 -9.06
CA SER A 572 -28.50 11.93 -10.30
C SER A 572 -29.99 11.60 -10.13
N ALA A 573 -30.85 12.44 -10.73
CA ALA A 573 -32.14 12.01 -11.21
C ALA A 573 -31.96 11.13 -12.46
N SER A 574 -31.41 9.91 -12.30
CA SER A 574 -31.42 8.77 -13.23
C SER A 574 -30.31 7.76 -12.86
N ALA A 575 -30.59 6.81 -11.98
CA ALA A 575 -29.77 5.59 -11.85
C ALA A 575 -30.67 4.40 -11.57
N ASN A 576 -31.28 3.88 -12.64
CA ASN A 576 -32.17 2.71 -12.65
C ASN A 576 -31.43 1.45 -13.13
N LEU A 577 -30.19 1.27 -12.67
CA LEU A 577 -29.27 0.14 -12.90
C LEU A 577 -28.45 0.08 -11.59
N GLU A 578 -28.83 -0.62 -10.52
CA GLU A 578 -28.75 -2.07 -10.33
C GLU A 578 -29.74 -2.53 -9.24
N LYS A 579 -31.05 -2.47 -9.53
CA LYS A 579 -32.09 -3.12 -8.72
C LYS A 579 -31.96 -4.66 -8.64
N THR A 580 -31.00 -5.25 -9.33
CA THR A 580 -30.78 -6.70 -9.40
C THR A 580 -29.95 -7.28 -8.26
N ASN A 581 -29.30 -6.47 -7.42
CA ASN A 581 -28.59 -6.96 -6.22
C ASN A 581 -29.30 -6.64 -4.89
N LEU A 582 -30.22 -5.66 -4.86
CA LEU A 582 -31.01 -5.29 -3.67
C LEU A 582 -32.05 -6.34 -3.26
N GLU A 583 -32.41 -7.28 -4.13
CA GLU A 583 -33.25 -8.42 -3.74
C GLU A 583 -32.45 -9.51 -2.99
N LYS A 584 -31.10 -9.49 -3.04
CA LYS A 584 -30.26 -10.41 -2.24
C LYS A 584 -30.06 -9.94 -0.79
N THR A 585 -30.15 -8.64 -0.52
CA THR A 585 -29.93 -8.04 0.81
C THR A 585 -31.16 -8.07 1.73
N ASN A 586 -32.31 -8.55 1.26
CA ASN A 586 -33.46 -8.83 2.14
C ASN A 586 -33.34 -10.14 2.94
N LEU A 587 -32.25 -10.89 2.80
CA LEU A 587 -32.02 -12.18 3.49
C LEU A 587 -31.33 -12.07 4.87
N GLU A 588 -30.87 -10.88 5.26
CA GLU A 588 -30.21 -10.65 6.56
C GLU A 588 -31.15 -10.61 7.78
N LYS A 589 -32.46 -10.82 7.59
CA LYS A 589 -33.42 -10.82 8.71
C LYS A 589 -33.65 -12.19 9.37
N THR A 590 -33.02 -13.24 8.86
CA THR A 590 -33.10 -14.57 9.47
C THR A 590 -31.75 -14.92 10.09
N LYS A 591 -31.65 -14.78 11.42
CA LYS A 591 -30.56 -15.40 12.19
C LYS A 591 -30.78 -16.90 12.19
N LEU A 592 -29.72 -17.69 12.03
CA LEU A 592 -29.78 -19.14 12.20
C LEU A 592 -30.46 -19.44 13.56
N PRO A 593 -31.58 -20.21 13.60
CA PRO A 593 -32.34 -20.43 14.82
C PRO A 593 -31.47 -20.95 15.95
N LYS A 594 -31.61 -20.41 17.18
CA LYS A 594 -30.76 -20.78 18.33
C LYS A 594 -30.79 -22.27 18.68
N GLY A 595 -31.86 -22.99 18.29
CA GLY A 595 -32.01 -24.43 18.51
C GLY A 595 -31.18 -25.32 17.60
N VAL A 596 -30.48 -24.78 16.60
CA VAL A 596 -29.56 -25.55 15.74
C VAL A 596 -28.34 -25.96 16.56
N LYS A 597 -28.11 -27.27 16.68
CA LYS A 597 -27.00 -27.85 17.45
C LYS A 597 -25.70 -27.80 16.66
N VAL A 598 -24.60 -27.51 17.35
CA VAL A 598 -23.27 -27.43 16.72
C VAL A 598 -22.33 -28.43 17.38
N SER A 599 -21.64 -29.25 16.58
CA SER A 599 -20.53 -30.08 17.08
C SER A 599 -19.20 -29.57 16.53
N ILE A 600 -18.15 -29.57 17.35
CA ILE A 600 -16.78 -29.21 16.96
C ILE A 600 -15.92 -30.47 16.95
N ASN A 601 -15.44 -30.84 15.76
CA ASN A 601 -14.54 -31.94 15.50
C ASN A 601 -13.08 -31.46 15.48
N LEU A 602 -12.33 -31.80 16.53
CA LEU A 602 -10.94 -31.40 16.74
C LEU A 602 -10.02 -32.62 16.64
N ALA A 603 -9.29 -32.75 15.53
CA ALA A 603 -8.32 -33.84 15.35
C ALA A 603 -6.95 -33.44 15.93
N THR A 604 -6.34 -34.31 16.73
CA THR A 604 -5.02 -34.07 17.33
C THR A 604 -4.06 -35.25 17.12
N PHE A 605 -2.76 -34.94 17.04
CA PHE A 605 -1.68 -35.92 16.94
C PHE A 605 -0.48 -35.44 17.76
N ASP A 606 -0.36 -35.95 18.99
CA ASP A 606 0.78 -35.73 19.90
C ASP A 606 1.13 -34.24 20.16
N ARG A 607 0.13 -33.37 20.34
CA ARG A 607 0.33 -31.94 20.63
C ARG A 607 -0.44 -31.46 21.86
N PRO A 608 -0.06 -31.91 23.07
CA PRO A 608 -0.83 -31.63 24.28
C PRO A 608 -0.99 -30.14 24.60
N ASP A 609 0.06 -29.33 24.38
CA ASP A 609 0.02 -27.90 24.70
C ASP A 609 -0.85 -27.10 23.73
N ASP A 610 -0.73 -27.38 22.43
CA ASP A 610 -1.53 -26.73 21.38
C ASP A 610 -3.02 -27.12 21.58
N LEU A 611 -3.31 -28.40 21.82
CA LEU A 611 -4.65 -28.90 22.15
C LEU A 611 -5.26 -28.17 23.36
N ARG A 612 -4.51 -28.02 24.46
CA ARG A 612 -4.98 -27.32 25.66
C ARG A 612 -5.33 -25.86 25.36
N ASN A 613 -4.50 -25.17 24.60
CA ASN A 613 -4.73 -23.78 24.22
C ASN A 613 -5.98 -23.64 23.33
N CYS A 614 -6.14 -24.53 22.35
CA CYS A 614 -7.31 -24.56 21.47
C CYS A 614 -8.60 -24.82 22.27
N LEU A 615 -8.63 -25.83 23.15
CA LEU A 615 -9.78 -26.13 24.01
C LEU A 615 -10.14 -24.96 24.95
N THR A 616 -9.14 -24.23 25.46
CA THR A 616 -9.36 -23.02 26.27
C THR A 616 -10.06 -21.93 25.46
N CYS A 617 -9.68 -21.73 24.19
CA CYS A 617 -10.35 -20.77 23.30
C CYS A 617 -11.77 -21.21 22.93
N LEU A 618 -12.00 -22.52 22.76
CA LEU A 618 -13.32 -23.08 22.48
C LEU A 618 -14.28 -22.92 23.66
N GLN A 619 -13.81 -23.08 24.90
CA GLN A 619 -14.62 -22.80 26.10
C GLN A 619 -14.98 -21.32 26.26
N ALA A 620 -14.18 -20.40 25.69
CA ALA A 620 -14.41 -18.97 25.75
C ALA A 620 -15.36 -18.44 24.67
N GLN A 621 -15.93 -19.30 23.81
CA GLN A 621 -16.87 -18.88 22.77
C GLN A 621 -18.14 -18.25 23.38
N LYS A 622 -18.53 -17.09 22.86
CA LYS A 622 -19.75 -16.38 23.22
C LYS A 622 -20.91 -16.85 22.34
N THR A 623 -21.60 -17.89 22.79
CA THR A 623 -22.80 -18.43 22.12
C THR A 623 -23.84 -18.88 23.14
N ASP A 624 -25.12 -18.75 22.77
CA ASP A 624 -26.26 -19.29 23.53
C ASP A 624 -26.69 -20.68 23.02
N ARG A 625 -25.97 -21.26 22.04
CA ARG A 625 -26.31 -22.55 21.40
C ARG A 625 -25.74 -23.72 22.20
N GLU A 626 -26.36 -24.88 22.03
CA GLU A 626 -25.80 -26.15 22.51
C GLU A 626 -24.60 -26.52 21.62
N VAL A 627 -23.41 -26.62 22.23
CA VAL A 627 -22.15 -26.94 21.54
C VAL A 627 -21.56 -28.23 22.11
N GLU A 628 -21.39 -29.24 21.26
CA GLU A 628 -20.64 -30.47 21.55
C GLU A 628 -19.19 -30.32 21.08
N ILE A 629 -18.20 -30.71 21.87
CA ILE A 629 -16.80 -30.75 21.44
C ILE A 629 -16.31 -32.19 21.43
N VAL A 630 -15.85 -32.66 20.27
CA VAL A 630 -15.31 -34.00 20.03
C VAL A 630 -13.84 -33.89 19.67
N VAL A 631 -12.97 -34.39 20.55
CA VAL A 631 -11.53 -34.51 20.30
C VAL A 631 -11.23 -35.89 19.76
N VAL A 632 -10.59 -35.97 18.59
CA VAL A 632 -10.16 -37.23 18.00
C VAL A 632 -8.65 -37.40 18.17
N ASP A 633 -8.26 -38.33 19.02
CA ASP A 633 -6.88 -38.75 19.20
C ASP A 633 -6.47 -39.69 18.07
N ASN A 634 -5.63 -39.20 17.15
CA ASN A 634 -5.13 -39.98 16.02
C ASN A 634 -3.78 -40.68 16.31
N HIS A 635 -3.36 -40.70 17.58
CA HIS A 635 -2.25 -41.54 18.04
C HIS A 635 -2.48 -42.05 19.48
N PRO A 636 -3.55 -42.83 19.72
CA PRO A 636 -3.95 -43.20 21.08
C PRO A 636 -2.92 -44.04 21.85
N SER A 637 -1.95 -44.64 21.17
CA SER A 637 -0.83 -45.34 21.80
C SER A 637 0.17 -44.43 22.51
N SER A 638 0.22 -43.13 22.19
CA SER A 638 1.13 -42.19 22.85
C SER A 638 0.69 -41.83 24.28
N ASN A 639 -0.61 -41.97 24.57
CA ASN A 639 -1.24 -41.56 25.84
C ASN A 639 -1.06 -40.07 26.19
N LEU A 640 -0.73 -39.20 25.22
CA LEU A 640 -0.53 -37.77 25.44
C LEU A 640 -1.84 -36.97 25.49
N THR A 641 -2.86 -37.40 24.75
CA THR A 641 -4.16 -36.70 24.61
C THR A 641 -5.09 -36.87 25.82
N PRO A 642 -5.28 -38.08 26.40
CA PRO A 642 -6.25 -38.28 27.49
C PRO A 642 -6.03 -37.39 28.73
N PRO A 643 -4.80 -37.13 29.20
CA PRO A 643 -4.57 -36.21 30.32
C PRO A 643 -5.03 -34.78 30.05
N ILE A 644 -4.96 -34.32 28.80
CA ILE A 644 -5.40 -32.97 28.44
C ILE A 644 -6.92 -32.91 28.43
N VAL A 645 -7.58 -33.87 27.79
CA VAL A 645 -9.05 -33.91 27.73
C VAL A 645 -9.69 -34.10 29.11
N ALA A 646 -9.01 -34.76 30.05
CA ALA A 646 -9.49 -34.90 31.43
C ALA A 646 -9.68 -33.55 32.15
N ASP A 647 -8.97 -32.49 31.74
CA ASP A 647 -9.15 -31.14 32.30
C ASP A 647 -10.38 -30.41 31.72
N PHE A 648 -11.04 -30.99 30.70
CA PHE A 648 -12.20 -30.43 30.01
C PHE A 648 -13.34 -31.47 30.02
N PRO A 649 -14.09 -31.61 31.12
CA PRO A 649 -15.04 -32.73 31.32
C PRO A 649 -16.22 -32.74 30.34
N GLU A 650 -16.53 -31.61 29.71
CA GLU A 650 -17.57 -31.44 28.67
C GLU A 650 -17.12 -32.00 27.30
N VAL A 651 -15.84 -32.34 27.14
CA VAL A 651 -15.24 -32.76 25.86
C VAL A 651 -15.27 -34.28 25.71
N LYS A 652 -15.80 -34.75 24.57
CA LYS A 652 -15.84 -36.16 24.20
C LYS A 652 -14.55 -36.59 23.52
N LEU A 653 -13.88 -37.61 24.05
CA LEU A 653 -12.68 -38.20 23.44
C LEU A 653 -13.03 -39.39 22.54
N VAL A 654 -12.64 -39.33 21.28
CA VAL A 654 -12.71 -40.42 20.29
C VAL A 654 -11.30 -40.89 19.97
N ARG A 655 -11.10 -42.20 19.83
CA ARG A 655 -9.80 -42.80 19.49
C ARG A 655 -9.84 -43.34 18.06
N GLU A 656 -8.95 -42.87 17.20
CA GLU A 656 -8.79 -43.39 15.84
C GLU A 656 -7.38 -43.93 15.67
N THR A 657 -7.27 -45.24 15.50
CA THR A 657 -5.97 -45.94 15.42
C THR A 657 -5.37 -45.90 14.01
N ARG A 658 -6.17 -45.67 12.98
CA ARG A 658 -5.71 -45.49 11.59
C ARG A 658 -5.16 -44.09 11.43
N GLN A 659 -3.84 -44.00 11.31
CA GLN A 659 -3.16 -42.71 11.21
C GLN A 659 -3.45 -41.99 9.88
N GLY A 660 -3.89 -40.74 9.97
CA GLY A 660 -4.20 -39.86 8.84
C GLY A 660 -5.29 -38.86 9.23
N LEU A 661 -5.13 -37.59 8.84
CA LEU A 661 -6.07 -36.53 9.22
C LEU A 661 -7.49 -36.80 8.71
N ALA A 662 -7.64 -37.37 7.51
CA ALA A 662 -8.93 -37.75 6.97
C ALA A 662 -9.61 -38.86 7.80
N TYR A 663 -8.86 -39.87 8.28
CA TYR A 663 -9.43 -40.86 9.20
C TYR A 663 -9.87 -40.22 10.51
N ALA A 664 -9.02 -39.38 11.11
CA ALA A 664 -9.34 -38.69 12.35
C ALA A 664 -10.60 -37.82 12.20
N ARG A 665 -10.67 -37.00 11.16
CA ARG A 665 -11.84 -36.17 10.90
C ARG A 665 -13.08 -36.99 10.58
N ASN A 666 -12.98 -38.04 9.78
CA ASN A 666 -14.12 -38.92 9.50
C ASN A 666 -14.65 -39.60 10.76
N ALA A 667 -13.78 -40.10 11.64
CA ALA A 667 -14.18 -40.66 12.93
C ALA A 667 -14.87 -39.61 13.82
N GLY A 668 -14.36 -38.37 13.81
CA GLY A 668 -14.99 -37.25 14.50
C GLY A 668 -16.34 -36.87 13.91
N PHE A 669 -16.48 -36.78 12.59
CA PHE A 669 -17.75 -36.49 11.91
C PHE A 669 -18.83 -37.50 12.29
N SER A 670 -18.52 -38.80 12.25
CA SER A 670 -19.48 -39.85 12.64
C SER A 670 -19.81 -39.83 14.15
N ALA A 671 -18.93 -39.28 14.98
CA ALA A 671 -19.14 -39.19 16.43
C ALA A 671 -19.88 -37.91 16.87
N CYS A 672 -19.97 -36.90 16.01
CA CYS A 672 -20.69 -35.66 16.25
C CYS A 672 -22.20 -35.85 16.10
N THR A 673 -22.98 -35.09 16.86
CA THR A 673 -24.46 -35.18 16.88
C THR A 673 -25.18 -33.89 16.48
N GLY A 674 -24.44 -32.81 16.23
CA GLY A 674 -24.98 -31.51 15.84
C GLY A 674 -25.43 -31.45 14.39
N ASP A 675 -26.41 -30.58 14.11
CA ASP A 675 -26.90 -30.28 12.76
C ASP A 675 -25.82 -29.66 11.87
N ILE A 676 -24.92 -28.89 12.49
CA ILE A 676 -23.73 -28.30 11.88
C ILE A 676 -22.49 -28.85 12.58
N ILE A 677 -21.52 -29.33 11.81
CA ILE A 677 -20.26 -29.85 12.33
C ILE A 677 -19.13 -28.93 11.87
N ILE A 678 -18.37 -28.39 12.82
CA ILE A 678 -17.18 -27.56 12.57
C ILE A 678 -15.94 -28.43 12.68
N ALA A 679 -15.07 -28.41 11.66
CA ALA A 679 -13.73 -28.98 11.74
C ALA A 679 -12.72 -27.86 12.02
N THR A 680 -11.81 -28.09 12.97
CA THR A 680 -10.66 -27.23 13.22
C THR A 680 -9.45 -28.03 13.69
N ASP A 681 -8.29 -27.38 13.75
CA ASP A 681 -7.01 -28.00 14.11
C ASP A 681 -6.61 -27.65 15.55
N ASP A 682 -5.70 -28.42 16.15
CA ASP A 682 -5.24 -28.19 17.53
C ASP A 682 -4.24 -27.02 17.66
N ASP A 683 -3.60 -26.59 16.58
CA ASP A 683 -2.57 -25.54 16.54
C ASP A 683 -3.10 -24.15 16.15
N VAL A 684 -4.32 -23.85 16.60
CA VAL A 684 -5.02 -22.58 16.35
C VAL A 684 -5.37 -21.81 17.63
N THR A 685 -5.56 -20.49 17.49
CA THR A 685 -6.13 -19.60 18.51
C THR A 685 -7.35 -18.90 17.92
N ILE A 686 -8.46 -18.94 18.65
CA ILE A 686 -9.80 -18.66 18.10
C ILE A 686 -10.41 -17.44 18.81
N PRO A 687 -10.91 -16.42 18.08
CA PRO A 687 -11.69 -15.31 18.65
C PRO A 687 -12.99 -15.76 19.32
N GLU A 688 -13.46 -15.05 20.35
CA GLU A 688 -14.64 -15.42 21.15
C GLU A 688 -15.98 -15.42 20.36
N ASP A 689 -16.03 -14.76 19.21
CA ASP A 689 -17.21 -14.64 18.34
C ASP A 689 -17.14 -15.48 17.06
N TRP A 690 -16.07 -16.28 16.92
CA TRP A 690 -15.79 -17.08 15.73
C TRP A 690 -16.89 -18.08 15.38
N LEU A 691 -17.41 -18.80 16.38
CA LEU A 691 -18.43 -19.85 16.17
C LEU A 691 -19.68 -19.29 15.48
N GLU A 692 -20.25 -18.20 16.00
CA GLU A 692 -21.47 -17.62 15.44
C GLU A 692 -21.27 -17.10 14.02
N LYS A 693 -20.10 -16.51 13.72
CA LYS A 693 -19.75 -16.05 12.38
C LYS A 693 -19.65 -17.20 11.38
N LEU A 694 -19.04 -18.32 11.80
CA LEU A 694 -18.85 -19.47 10.92
C LEU A 694 -20.16 -20.21 10.62
N VAL A 695 -21.10 -20.24 11.57
CA VAL A 695 -22.38 -20.96 11.39
C VAL A 695 -23.50 -20.08 10.81
N ALA A 696 -23.42 -18.76 10.92
CA ALA A 696 -24.47 -17.85 10.46
C ALA A 696 -24.95 -18.10 9.00
N PRO A 697 -24.06 -18.38 8.02
CA PRO A 697 -24.50 -18.58 6.63
C PRO A 697 -25.39 -19.81 6.40
N PHE A 698 -25.42 -20.79 7.32
CA PHE A 698 -26.27 -21.99 7.21
C PHE A 698 -27.77 -21.72 7.35
N VAL A 699 -28.17 -20.46 7.63
CA VAL A 699 -29.57 -20.06 7.54
C VAL A 699 -30.15 -20.31 6.14
N ARG A 700 -29.29 -20.29 5.13
CA ARG A 700 -29.58 -20.74 3.77
C ARG A 700 -29.46 -22.26 3.66
N ALA A 701 -30.55 -22.92 3.26
CA ALA A 701 -30.59 -24.37 3.14
C ALA A 701 -29.64 -24.94 2.05
N ASP A 702 -29.35 -24.15 1.00
CA ASP A 702 -28.44 -24.53 -0.09
C ASP A 702 -26.96 -24.49 0.30
N VAL A 703 -26.60 -23.78 1.37
CA VAL A 703 -25.25 -23.72 1.91
C VAL A 703 -24.96 -25.01 2.66
N MET A 704 -23.98 -25.76 2.16
CA MET A 704 -23.54 -27.04 2.73
C MET A 704 -22.17 -26.95 3.41
N ILE A 705 -21.33 -26.00 2.99
CA ILE A 705 -19.99 -25.77 3.55
C ILE A 705 -19.77 -24.28 3.73
N VAL A 706 -19.25 -23.91 4.90
CA VAL A 706 -18.71 -22.56 5.15
C VAL A 706 -17.26 -22.70 5.56
N THR A 707 -16.34 -21.96 4.95
CA THR A 707 -14.94 -21.90 5.36
C THR A 707 -14.59 -20.52 5.87
N GLY A 708 -13.63 -20.43 6.79
CA GLY A 708 -13.18 -19.18 7.38
C GLY A 708 -11.73 -18.85 7.06
N ASN A 709 -11.30 -17.64 7.40
CA ASN A 709 -9.93 -17.19 7.15
C ASN A 709 -8.93 -17.79 8.16
N VAL A 710 -7.69 -18.05 7.72
CA VAL A 710 -6.64 -18.66 8.55
C VAL A 710 -5.40 -17.77 8.51
N LEU A 711 -5.19 -17.00 9.57
CA LEU A 711 -4.16 -15.95 9.66
C LEU A 711 -2.91 -16.45 10.38
N PRO A 712 -1.70 -15.99 10.02
CA PRO A 712 -0.47 -16.36 10.73
C PRO A 712 -0.46 -15.79 12.15
N LEU A 713 -0.28 -16.65 13.16
CA LEU A 713 -0.07 -16.20 14.54
C LEU A 713 1.29 -15.48 14.72
N GLN A 714 2.33 -15.93 14.00
CA GLN A 714 3.71 -15.46 14.15
C GLN A 714 4.49 -15.54 12.83
N LEU A 715 5.44 -14.61 12.62
CA LEU A 715 6.31 -14.52 11.45
C LEU A 715 7.77 -14.21 11.84
N GLU A 716 8.21 -14.76 12.97
CA GLU A 716 9.52 -14.46 13.56
C GLU A 716 10.67 -15.24 12.90
N THR A 717 10.38 -16.34 12.20
CA THR A 717 11.41 -17.14 11.52
C THR A 717 11.28 -17.09 9.98
N PRO A 718 12.39 -17.26 9.24
CA PRO A 718 12.34 -17.38 7.78
C PRO A 718 11.40 -18.50 7.31
N SER A 719 11.30 -19.60 8.06
CA SER A 719 10.40 -20.71 7.70
C SER A 719 8.94 -20.28 7.65
N GLN A 720 8.51 -19.48 8.63
CA GLN A 720 7.13 -18.99 8.72
C GLN A 720 6.85 -17.98 7.59
N GLN A 721 7.80 -17.08 7.32
CA GLN A 721 7.69 -16.09 6.26
C GLN A 721 7.68 -16.73 4.86
N PHE A 722 8.49 -17.77 4.61
CA PHE A 722 8.47 -18.48 3.34
C PHE A 722 7.18 -19.28 3.14
N PHE A 723 6.54 -19.76 4.20
CA PHE A 723 5.21 -20.38 4.10
C PHE A 723 4.13 -19.38 3.64
N GLU A 724 4.15 -18.16 4.18
CA GLU A 724 3.26 -17.09 3.70
C GLU A 724 3.54 -16.73 2.24
N LYS A 725 4.82 -16.63 1.85
CA LYS A 725 5.21 -16.37 0.44
C LYS A 725 4.90 -17.52 -0.51
N TYR A 726 4.75 -18.75 0.00
CA TYR A 726 4.26 -19.88 -0.78
C TYR A 726 2.75 -19.76 -1.07
N GLY A 727 2.01 -19.07 -0.20
CA GLY A 727 0.57 -18.82 -0.33
C GLY A 727 -0.21 -18.94 0.98
N GLY A 728 0.43 -19.37 2.07
CA GLY A 728 -0.19 -19.49 3.40
C GLY A 728 -1.50 -20.30 3.42
N LEU A 729 -2.26 -20.15 4.50
CA LEU A 729 -3.63 -20.69 4.60
C LEU A 729 -4.70 -19.59 4.47
N GLY A 730 -4.36 -18.33 4.65
CA GLY A 730 -5.29 -17.22 4.50
C GLY A 730 -5.71 -17.02 3.04
N ARG A 731 -6.96 -16.59 2.82
CA ARG A 731 -7.54 -16.38 1.48
C ARG A 731 -8.06 -14.95 1.26
N GLY A 732 -7.48 -14.02 2.00
CA GLY A 732 -7.86 -12.60 1.97
C GLY A 732 -9.15 -12.36 2.77
N PHE A 733 -9.69 -11.15 2.66
CA PHE A 733 -10.81 -10.72 3.50
C PHE A 733 -12.09 -10.43 2.69
N VAL A 734 -12.19 -10.92 1.44
CA VAL A 734 -13.43 -10.84 0.63
C VAL A 734 -14.21 -12.14 0.80
N SER A 735 -15.51 -12.04 1.08
CA SER A 735 -16.42 -13.18 1.08
C SER A 735 -16.56 -13.75 -0.33
N GLN A 736 -16.56 -15.08 -0.46
CA GLN A 736 -16.72 -15.73 -1.77
C GLN A 736 -17.80 -16.79 -1.69
N GLU A 737 -18.74 -16.75 -2.62
CA GLU A 737 -19.74 -17.80 -2.80
C GLU A 737 -19.46 -18.52 -4.10
N VAL A 738 -19.41 -19.85 -4.04
CA VAL A 738 -19.24 -20.70 -5.22
C VAL A 738 -20.25 -21.83 -5.21
N ASN A 739 -20.77 -22.15 -6.40
CA ASN A 739 -21.82 -23.14 -6.63
C ASN A 739 -21.59 -23.84 -8.00
N ALA A 740 -22.58 -24.60 -8.48
CA ALA A 740 -22.49 -25.27 -9.78
C ALA A 740 -22.22 -24.32 -10.96
N ASP A 741 -22.76 -23.09 -10.95
CA ASP A 741 -22.54 -22.14 -12.04
C ASP A 741 -21.04 -21.83 -12.19
N TRP A 742 -20.35 -21.59 -11.06
CA TRP A 742 -18.90 -21.35 -11.04
C TRP A 742 -18.10 -22.56 -11.57
N PHE A 743 -18.58 -23.77 -11.30
CA PHE A 743 -17.99 -25.01 -11.80
C PHE A 743 -18.12 -25.16 -13.31
N GLU A 744 -19.25 -24.73 -13.89
CA GLU A 744 -19.55 -24.78 -15.32
C GLU A 744 -18.85 -23.66 -16.10
N GLU A 745 -18.72 -22.45 -15.52
CA GLU A 745 -18.03 -21.29 -16.10
C GLU A 745 -16.51 -21.49 -16.29
N SER A 746 -15.95 -22.52 -15.64
CA SER A 746 -14.52 -22.87 -15.70
C SER A 746 -14.26 -24.15 -16.52
N PRO A 747 -14.59 -24.21 -17.83
CA PRO A 747 -14.47 -25.46 -18.60
C PRO A 747 -13.01 -25.83 -18.94
N ARG A 748 -12.07 -24.88 -18.82
CA ARG A 748 -10.68 -25.04 -19.30
C ARG A 748 -9.64 -25.29 -18.20
N TYR A 749 -9.97 -24.99 -16.93
CA TYR A 749 -8.99 -25.00 -15.84
C TYR A 749 -9.51 -25.82 -14.66
N ALA A 750 -8.59 -26.47 -13.93
CA ALA A 750 -8.98 -27.18 -12.71
C ALA A 750 -9.64 -26.21 -11.74
N ILE A 751 -10.73 -26.66 -11.12
CA ILE A 751 -11.47 -25.87 -10.15
C ILE A 751 -10.55 -25.58 -8.94
N PRO A 752 -10.22 -24.31 -8.68
CA PRO A 752 -9.23 -23.95 -7.68
C PRO A 752 -9.79 -24.00 -6.26
N THR A 753 -10.35 -25.14 -5.83
CA THR A 753 -10.95 -25.27 -4.49
C THR A 753 -9.98 -25.02 -3.34
N TRP A 754 -8.66 -25.06 -3.59
CA TRP A 754 -7.63 -24.65 -2.64
C TRP A 754 -7.64 -23.15 -2.31
N SER A 755 -8.36 -22.31 -3.08
CA SER A 755 -8.57 -20.89 -2.78
C SER A 755 -9.76 -20.63 -1.87
N LEU A 756 -10.55 -21.65 -1.52
CA LEU A 756 -11.81 -21.54 -0.79
C LEU A 756 -11.66 -21.85 0.71
N GLY A 757 -10.51 -21.50 1.29
CA GLY A 757 -10.18 -21.77 2.68
C GLY A 757 -9.59 -23.17 2.90
N ALA A 758 -9.57 -23.58 4.17
CA ALA A 758 -9.02 -24.86 4.60
C ALA A 758 -9.90 -25.44 5.70
N THR A 759 -9.89 -26.76 5.82
CA THR A 759 -10.62 -27.47 6.88
C THR A 759 -10.11 -27.23 8.30
N ALA A 760 -8.97 -26.57 8.46
CA ALA A 760 -8.57 -26.00 9.75
C ALA A 760 -9.57 -24.96 10.28
N ASN A 761 -10.41 -24.41 9.40
CA ASN A 761 -11.47 -23.46 9.74
C ASN A 761 -12.66 -23.67 8.78
N ALA A 762 -13.41 -24.75 8.97
CA ALA A 762 -14.56 -25.06 8.11
C ALA A 762 -15.73 -25.65 8.89
N ALA A 763 -16.94 -25.29 8.50
CA ALA A 763 -18.19 -25.84 9.00
C ALA A 763 -18.96 -26.55 7.89
N PHE A 764 -19.70 -27.59 8.27
CA PHE A 764 -20.42 -28.48 7.37
C PHE A 764 -21.83 -28.67 7.88
N ARG A 765 -22.82 -28.66 6.99
CA ARG A 765 -24.15 -29.20 7.34
C ARG A 765 -24.01 -30.72 7.49
N ALA A 766 -24.41 -31.30 8.61
CA ALA A 766 -24.18 -32.73 8.88
C ALA A 766 -24.76 -33.65 7.79
N SER A 767 -25.90 -33.27 7.20
CA SER A 767 -26.56 -34.00 6.10
C SER A 767 -25.67 -34.15 4.85
N ILE A 768 -24.64 -33.31 4.67
CA ILE A 768 -23.72 -33.40 3.52
C ILE A 768 -23.05 -34.77 3.42
N PHE A 769 -22.79 -35.41 4.56
CA PHE A 769 -22.11 -36.71 4.63
C PHE A 769 -23.04 -37.88 4.26
N SER A 770 -24.36 -37.66 4.23
CA SER A 770 -25.35 -38.63 3.75
C SER A 770 -25.62 -38.53 2.24
N VAL A 771 -25.15 -37.47 1.58
CA VAL A 771 -25.30 -37.30 0.13
C VAL A 771 -24.38 -38.28 -0.59
N ALA A 772 -24.95 -39.17 -1.40
CA ALA A 772 -24.23 -40.29 -2.02
C ALA A 772 -23.04 -39.85 -2.91
N GLU A 773 -23.18 -38.72 -3.60
CA GLU A 773 -22.16 -38.14 -4.48
C GLU A 773 -21.04 -37.42 -3.70
N ILE A 774 -21.29 -37.03 -2.45
CA ILE A 774 -20.35 -36.31 -1.60
C ILE A 774 -19.74 -37.25 -0.56
N GLY A 775 -20.48 -37.64 0.48
CA GLY A 775 -19.98 -38.49 1.56
C GLY A 775 -18.81 -37.88 2.34
N LEU A 776 -18.08 -38.74 3.06
CA LEU A 776 -16.94 -38.39 3.90
C LEU A 776 -15.69 -37.93 3.09
N MET A 777 -14.65 -37.49 3.80
CA MET A 777 -13.35 -37.16 3.20
C MET A 777 -12.66 -38.41 2.65
N ASP A 778 -11.98 -38.29 1.50
CA ASP A 778 -11.27 -39.44 0.91
C ASP A 778 -9.99 -39.73 1.69
N GLU A 779 -9.95 -40.87 2.37
CA GLU A 779 -8.84 -41.25 3.24
C GLU A 779 -7.54 -41.55 2.47
N ALA A 780 -7.59 -41.62 1.14
CA ALA A 780 -6.38 -41.68 0.33
C ALA A 780 -5.66 -40.33 0.21
N LEU A 781 -6.27 -39.24 0.70
CA LEU A 781 -5.73 -37.89 0.73
C LEU A 781 -5.63 -37.42 2.20
N GLY A 782 -4.79 -36.42 2.45
CA GLY A 782 -4.65 -35.74 3.73
C GLY A 782 -3.33 -35.98 4.49
N PRO A 783 -2.94 -35.04 5.36
CA PRO A 783 -1.76 -35.18 6.23
C PRO A 783 -1.72 -36.54 6.94
N GLY A 784 -0.54 -37.16 6.98
CA GLY A 784 -0.36 -38.52 7.49
C GLY A 784 -0.48 -39.62 6.43
N MET A 785 -1.01 -39.31 5.23
CA MET A 785 -1.02 -40.23 4.10
C MET A 785 0.19 -40.03 3.18
N PRO A 786 0.66 -41.08 2.47
CA PRO A 786 1.74 -40.94 1.50
C PRO A 786 1.50 -39.83 0.45
N SER A 787 0.25 -39.64 0.02
CA SER A 787 -0.23 -38.61 -0.93
C SER A 787 0.01 -37.18 -0.46
N GLY A 788 0.08 -36.91 0.85
CA GLY A 788 0.07 -35.54 1.38
C GLY A 788 -1.34 -35.00 1.48
N VAL A 789 -1.57 -33.71 1.24
CA VAL A 789 -2.88 -33.04 1.44
C VAL A 789 -3.88 -33.27 0.30
N GLY A 790 -5.11 -32.76 0.45
CA GLY A 790 -6.08 -32.57 -0.65
C GLY A 790 -7.47 -33.17 -0.37
N GLU A 791 -7.66 -33.74 0.81
CA GLU A 791 -8.90 -34.32 1.31
C GLU A 791 -10.04 -33.30 1.39
N ASP A 792 -9.74 -32.08 1.81
CA ASP A 792 -10.69 -30.99 1.95
C ASP A 792 -11.04 -30.36 0.61
N THR A 793 -10.01 -30.10 -0.18
CA THR A 793 -10.06 -29.60 -1.55
C THR A 793 -10.93 -30.52 -2.41
N TYR A 794 -10.86 -31.84 -2.19
CA TYR A 794 -11.71 -32.82 -2.86
C TYR A 794 -13.15 -32.85 -2.33
N LEU A 795 -13.36 -32.69 -1.03
CA LEU A 795 -14.70 -32.57 -0.45
C LEU A 795 -15.42 -31.32 -0.97
N PHE A 796 -14.73 -30.18 -1.03
CA PHE A 796 -15.23 -28.92 -1.61
C PHE A 796 -15.59 -29.11 -3.09
N TYR A 797 -14.70 -29.76 -3.85
CA TYR A 797 -14.94 -30.09 -5.25
C TYR A 797 -16.21 -30.92 -5.45
N LYS A 798 -16.39 -32.01 -4.67
CA LYS A 798 -17.59 -32.86 -4.75
C LYS A 798 -18.87 -32.08 -4.42
N THR A 799 -18.80 -31.20 -3.42
CA THR A 799 -19.94 -30.38 -2.97
C THR A 799 -20.42 -29.45 -4.07
N ILE A 800 -19.50 -28.70 -4.67
CA ILE A 800 -19.79 -27.76 -5.75
C ILE A 800 -20.27 -28.52 -7.00
N LYS A 801 -19.60 -29.63 -7.36
CA LYS A 801 -19.99 -30.49 -8.47
C LYS A 801 -21.40 -31.07 -8.31
N ALA A 802 -21.82 -31.35 -7.07
CA ALA A 802 -23.15 -31.86 -6.75
C ALA A 802 -24.25 -30.77 -6.75
N GLY A 803 -23.91 -29.51 -7.05
CA GLY A 803 -24.88 -28.42 -7.15
C GLY A 803 -25.12 -27.63 -5.86
N TYR A 804 -24.35 -27.87 -4.81
CA TYR A 804 -24.49 -27.16 -3.54
C TYR A 804 -23.56 -25.96 -3.43
N THR A 805 -23.90 -25.06 -2.51
CA THR A 805 -23.17 -23.82 -2.27
C THR A 805 -22.09 -24.03 -1.20
N LEU A 806 -20.88 -23.56 -1.51
CA LEU A 806 -19.79 -23.35 -0.55
C LEU A 806 -19.54 -21.85 -0.41
N LEU A 807 -19.49 -21.38 0.84
CA LEU A 807 -19.23 -19.98 1.16
C LEU A 807 -17.91 -19.84 1.94
N TYR A 808 -17.06 -18.90 1.54
CA TYR A 808 -15.90 -18.46 2.30
C TYR A 808 -16.25 -17.19 3.07
N GLU A 809 -16.32 -17.29 4.40
CA GLU A 809 -16.67 -16.23 5.34
C GLU A 809 -15.40 -15.71 6.06
N PRO A 810 -14.74 -14.67 5.53
CA PRO A 810 -13.47 -14.21 6.08
C PRO A 810 -13.57 -13.63 7.49
N SER A 811 -14.77 -13.24 7.96
CA SER A 811 -14.96 -12.74 9.33
C SER A 811 -14.88 -13.83 10.38
N ALA A 812 -15.16 -15.08 10.01
CA ALA A 812 -14.87 -16.25 10.83
C ALA A 812 -13.37 -16.58 10.72
N TYR A 813 -12.50 -15.74 11.26
CA TYR A 813 -11.05 -15.96 11.20
C TYR A 813 -10.50 -16.65 12.46
N LEU A 814 -9.36 -17.33 12.31
CA LEU A 814 -8.55 -17.81 13.42
C LEU A 814 -7.06 -17.59 13.15
N TRP A 815 -6.25 -17.70 14.20
CA TRP A 815 -4.79 -17.60 14.13
C TRP A 815 -4.17 -18.99 14.13
N HIS A 816 -3.29 -19.27 13.17
CA HIS A 816 -2.67 -20.57 12.99
C HIS A 816 -1.15 -20.52 13.20
N LYS A 817 -0.62 -21.52 13.89
CA LYS A 817 0.79 -21.60 14.25
C LYS A 817 1.62 -22.19 13.10
N HIS A 818 2.50 -21.38 12.52
CA HIS A 818 3.39 -21.84 11.44
C HIS A 818 4.63 -22.57 11.96
N ARG A 819 5.10 -23.54 11.18
CA ARG A 819 6.32 -24.31 11.47
C ARG A 819 7.53 -23.37 11.53
N GLN A 820 8.24 -23.40 12.66
CA GLN A 820 9.38 -22.51 12.89
C GLN A 820 10.66 -23.02 12.22
N ASP A 821 10.84 -24.35 12.13
CA ASP A 821 12.06 -24.95 11.60
C ASP A 821 11.96 -25.30 10.10
N ASN A 822 13.09 -25.14 9.40
CA ASN A 822 13.19 -25.36 7.96
C ASN A 822 12.93 -26.83 7.56
N LYS A 823 13.23 -27.79 8.44
CA LYS A 823 13.02 -29.21 8.14
C LYS A 823 11.53 -29.54 8.11
N ALA A 824 10.76 -29.04 9.07
CA ALA A 824 9.30 -29.17 9.10
C ALA A 824 8.65 -28.42 7.93
N LEU A 825 9.09 -27.19 7.62
CA LEU A 825 8.59 -26.45 6.44
C LEU A 825 8.80 -27.26 5.16
N ARG A 826 10.02 -27.74 4.91
CA ARG A 826 10.32 -28.51 3.69
C ARG A 826 9.48 -29.78 3.61
N ARG A 827 9.25 -30.47 4.73
CA ARG A 827 8.35 -31.64 4.78
C ARG A 827 6.91 -31.25 4.45
N GLN A 828 6.43 -30.14 5.00
CA GLN A 828 5.08 -29.61 4.75
C GLN A 828 4.89 -29.25 3.27
N LEU A 829 5.78 -28.42 2.70
CA LEU A 829 5.72 -28.01 1.29
C LEU A 829 5.81 -29.21 0.34
N TYR A 830 6.70 -30.18 0.63
CA TYR A 830 6.77 -31.41 -0.14
C TYR A 830 5.47 -32.23 -0.07
N GLY A 831 4.82 -32.26 1.10
CA GLY A 831 3.49 -32.85 1.30
C GLY A 831 2.41 -32.12 0.50
N TYR A 832 2.42 -30.79 0.49
CA TYR A 832 1.47 -29.96 -0.25
C TYR A 832 1.59 -30.17 -1.76
N SER A 833 2.82 -30.19 -2.28
CA SER A 833 3.09 -30.41 -3.70
C SER A 833 2.65 -31.81 -4.19
N LYS A 834 2.96 -32.87 -3.43
CA LYS A 834 2.42 -34.22 -3.74
C LYS A 834 0.90 -34.26 -3.70
N GLY A 835 0.32 -33.59 -2.70
CA GLY A 835 -1.11 -33.54 -2.46
C GLY A 835 -1.85 -32.86 -3.60
N HIS A 836 -1.31 -31.75 -4.11
CA HIS A 836 -1.90 -31.02 -5.24
C HIS A 836 -2.03 -31.90 -6.49
N VAL A 837 -1.02 -32.72 -6.80
CA VAL A 837 -1.11 -33.69 -7.91
C VAL A 837 -2.03 -34.86 -7.57
N SER A 838 -2.00 -35.35 -6.32
CA SER A 838 -2.86 -36.46 -5.88
C SER A 838 -4.35 -36.12 -5.93
N TYR A 839 -4.71 -34.89 -5.55
CA TYR A 839 -6.06 -34.33 -5.68
C TYR A 839 -6.51 -34.28 -7.14
N ASN A 840 -5.72 -33.63 -8.01
CA ASN A 840 -6.07 -33.48 -9.43
C ASN A 840 -6.11 -34.82 -10.19
N LEU A 841 -5.32 -35.81 -9.78
CA LEU A 841 -5.45 -37.17 -10.30
C LEU A 841 -6.69 -37.88 -9.76
N THR A 842 -7.11 -37.58 -8.54
CA THR A 842 -8.31 -38.17 -7.95
C THR A 842 -9.57 -37.66 -8.63
N THR A 843 -9.66 -36.35 -8.93
CA THR A 843 -10.77 -35.81 -9.73
C THR A 843 -10.81 -36.40 -11.14
N TRP A 844 -9.67 -36.64 -11.78
CA TRP A 844 -9.70 -37.36 -13.06
C TRP A 844 -10.12 -38.83 -12.92
N LEU A 845 -9.51 -39.58 -11.99
CA LEU A 845 -9.71 -41.04 -11.87
C LEU A 845 -11.07 -41.43 -11.31
N ARG A 846 -11.66 -40.63 -10.42
CA ARG A 846 -12.96 -40.94 -9.78
C ARG A 846 -14.11 -40.21 -10.45
N ASP A 847 -13.87 -38.98 -10.93
CA ASP A 847 -14.93 -38.10 -11.42
C ASP A 847 -14.90 -37.88 -12.93
N GLY A 848 -13.89 -38.39 -13.64
CA GLY A 848 -13.74 -38.20 -15.08
C GLY A 848 -13.36 -36.77 -15.48
N ASP A 849 -12.92 -35.93 -14.53
CA ASP A 849 -12.62 -34.52 -14.79
C ASP A 849 -11.22 -34.33 -15.40
N TRP A 850 -11.18 -34.08 -16.71
CA TRP A 850 -9.93 -33.88 -17.46
C TRP A 850 -9.19 -32.59 -17.10
N ARG A 851 -9.85 -31.62 -16.45
CA ARG A 851 -9.23 -30.35 -16.05
C ARG A 851 -8.10 -30.56 -15.05
N GLY A 852 -8.19 -31.60 -14.22
CA GLY A 852 -7.10 -32.00 -13.32
C GLY A 852 -5.81 -32.37 -14.04
N LEU A 853 -5.90 -33.05 -15.20
CA LEU A 853 -4.73 -33.38 -16.01
C LEU A 853 -4.11 -32.13 -16.65
N TYR A 854 -4.94 -31.18 -17.13
CA TYR A 854 -4.44 -29.89 -17.62
C TYR A 854 -3.64 -29.17 -16.53
N GLN A 855 -4.14 -29.13 -15.30
CA GLN A 855 -3.42 -28.50 -14.18
C GLN A 855 -2.08 -29.18 -13.89
N ILE A 856 -2.02 -30.51 -13.97
CA ILE A 856 -0.78 -31.27 -13.74
C ILE A 856 0.25 -31.02 -14.84
N PHE A 857 -0.14 -31.08 -16.11
CA PHE A 857 0.79 -31.04 -17.24
C PHE A 857 1.05 -29.63 -17.80
N VAL A 858 0.18 -28.65 -17.52
CA VAL A 858 0.31 -27.28 -18.03
C VAL A 858 0.32 -26.25 -16.89
N GLY A 859 -0.66 -26.30 -15.99
CA GLY A 859 -0.78 -25.30 -14.92
C GLY A 859 0.41 -25.26 -13.96
N LEU A 860 0.77 -26.40 -13.38
CA LEU A 860 1.89 -26.50 -12.44
C LEU A 860 3.26 -26.18 -13.07
N PRO A 861 3.61 -26.69 -14.28
CA PRO A 861 4.86 -26.30 -14.94
C PRO A 861 4.95 -24.81 -15.27
N THR A 862 3.85 -24.20 -15.76
CA THR A 862 3.82 -22.77 -16.08
C THR A 862 3.95 -21.90 -14.82
N TYR A 863 3.29 -22.28 -13.73
CA TYR A 863 3.43 -21.62 -12.42
C TYR A 863 4.88 -21.63 -11.91
N HIS A 864 5.54 -22.79 -11.95
CA HIS A 864 6.93 -22.89 -11.51
C HIS A 864 7.90 -22.12 -12.41
N ALA A 865 7.71 -22.18 -13.74
CA ALA A 865 8.52 -21.42 -14.69
C ALA A 865 8.41 -19.91 -14.45
N TYR A 866 7.19 -19.41 -14.21
CA TYR A 866 6.95 -18.00 -13.88
C TYR A 866 7.69 -17.56 -12.59
N ARG A 867 7.66 -18.38 -11.54
CA ARG A 867 8.37 -18.08 -10.27
C ARG A 867 9.90 -18.06 -10.46
N ILE A 868 10.43 -18.98 -11.26
CA ILE A 868 11.86 -19.01 -11.60
C ILE A 868 12.24 -17.73 -12.37
N VAL A 869 11.43 -17.28 -13.33
CA VAL A 869 11.66 -16.02 -14.05
C VAL A 869 11.64 -14.82 -13.09
N LYS A 870 10.66 -14.74 -12.17
CA LYS A 870 10.62 -13.68 -11.15
C LYS A 870 11.88 -13.65 -10.28
N LEU A 871 12.38 -14.82 -9.88
CA LEU A 871 13.62 -14.94 -9.11
C LEU A 871 14.84 -14.43 -9.91
N LEU A 872 14.97 -14.84 -11.19
CA LEU A 872 16.06 -14.40 -12.06
C LEU A 872 16.06 -12.88 -12.31
N LEU A 873 14.88 -12.27 -12.34
CA LEU A 873 14.70 -10.82 -12.45
C LEU A 873 14.86 -10.07 -11.12
N ARG A 874 15.23 -10.75 -10.02
CA ARG A 874 15.31 -10.21 -8.66
C ARG A 874 13.99 -9.56 -8.18
N LYS A 875 12.86 -10.06 -8.67
CA LYS A 875 11.49 -9.64 -8.28
C LYS A 875 10.86 -10.54 -7.20
N SER A 876 11.59 -11.50 -6.68
CA SER A 876 11.17 -12.38 -5.59
C SER A 876 12.40 -12.87 -4.83
N ASP A 877 12.26 -13.04 -3.53
CA ASP A 877 13.27 -13.61 -2.64
C ASP A 877 12.93 -15.04 -2.20
N TYR A 878 11.93 -15.68 -2.83
CA TYR A 878 11.56 -17.07 -2.53
C TYR A 878 12.66 -18.04 -3.01
N PRO A 879 13.21 -18.92 -2.14
CA PRO A 879 14.36 -19.74 -2.47
C PRO A 879 14.13 -20.73 -3.63
N LEU A 880 15.06 -20.78 -4.59
CA LEU A 880 15.06 -21.79 -5.67
C LEU A 880 15.01 -23.22 -5.14
N SER A 881 15.66 -23.48 -3.99
CA SER A 881 15.70 -24.81 -3.36
C SER A 881 14.33 -25.27 -2.81
N LEU A 882 13.39 -24.35 -2.60
CA LEU A 882 12.01 -24.66 -2.26
C LEU A 882 11.17 -24.88 -3.53
N ILE A 883 11.36 -24.06 -4.58
CA ILE A 883 10.69 -24.28 -5.88
C ILE A 883 11.04 -25.67 -6.43
N LEU A 884 12.32 -26.06 -6.40
CA LEU A 884 12.76 -27.38 -6.86
C LEU A 884 12.18 -28.52 -5.99
N LEU A 885 12.03 -28.29 -4.68
CA LEU A 885 11.39 -29.25 -3.78
C LEU A 885 9.93 -29.45 -4.12
N GLU A 886 9.21 -28.37 -4.46
CA GLU A 886 7.81 -28.43 -4.89
C GLU A 886 7.67 -29.22 -6.20
N ILE A 887 8.54 -28.98 -7.19
CA ILE A 887 8.58 -29.74 -8.45
C ILE A 887 8.80 -31.24 -8.17
N TRP A 888 9.73 -31.58 -7.27
CA TRP A 888 9.96 -32.96 -6.85
C TRP A 888 8.76 -33.58 -6.13
N GLY A 889 8.03 -32.79 -5.34
CA GLY A 889 6.76 -33.22 -4.75
C GLY A 889 5.71 -33.51 -5.81
N ASN A 890 5.57 -32.64 -6.80
CA ASN A 890 4.62 -32.82 -7.91
C ASN A 890 4.90 -34.14 -8.66
N LEU A 891 6.16 -34.43 -9.00
CA LEU A 891 6.53 -35.68 -9.68
C LEU A 891 6.29 -36.94 -8.83
N ALA A 892 6.41 -36.83 -7.50
CA ALA A 892 6.14 -37.93 -6.59
C ALA A 892 4.63 -38.18 -6.35
N GLY A 893 3.77 -37.23 -6.72
CA GLY A 893 2.32 -37.27 -6.51
C GLY A 893 1.62 -38.56 -6.99
N PRO A 894 1.77 -38.99 -8.26
CA PRO A 894 1.07 -40.17 -8.77
C PRO A 894 1.39 -41.45 -8.00
N TRP A 895 2.67 -41.69 -7.72
CA TRP A 895 3.13 -42.85 -6.95
C TRP A 895 2.66 -42.78 -5.49
N SER A 896 2.62 -41.56 -4.93
CA SER A 896 2.17 -41.32 -3.56
C SER A 896 0.67 -41.56 -3.39
N LEU A 897 -0.15 -41.16 -4.37
CA LEU A 897 -1.57 -41.49 -4.41
C LEU A 897 -1.81 -43.01 -4.49
N TRP A 898 -1.07 -43.71 -5.36
CA TRP A 898 -1.15 -45.17 -5.47
C TRP A 898 -0.86 -45.87 -4.15
N ARG A 899 0.22 -45.49 -3.45
CA ARG A 899 0.56 -46.02 -2.11
C ARG A 899 -0.53 -45.74 -1.08
N SER A 900 -1.13 -44.55 -1.12
CA SER A 900 -2.22 -44.19 -0.20
C SER A 900 -3.46 -45.03 -0.43
N ARG A 901 -3.84 -45.25 -1.70
CA ARG A 901 -4.96 -46.15 -2.05
C ARG A 901 -4.72 -47.59 -1.63
N LEU A 902 -3.50 -48.10 -1.77
CA LEU A 902 -3.13 -49.44 -1.27
C LEU A 902 -3.24 -49.52 0.26
N ARG A 903 -2.89 -48.46 0.96
CA ARG A 903 -3.01 -48.38 2.42
C ARG A 903 -4.48 -48.40 2.84
N VAL A 904 -5.32 -47.56 2.24
CA VAL A 904 -6.77 -47.52 2.49
C VAL A 904 -7.44 -48.85 2.16
N SER A 905 -7.03 -49.51 1.07
CA SER A 905 -7.50 -50.85 0.70
C SER A 905 -7.23 -51.91 1.77
N LYS A 906 -6.16 -51.76 2.56
CA LYS A 906 -5.79 -52.66 3.68
C LYS A 906 -6.45 -52.26 5.01
N GLU A 907 -6.54 -50.96 5.28
CA GLU A 907 -7.04 -50.42 6.56
C GLU A 907 -8.57 -50.26 6.59
N GLY A 908 -9.23 -50.33 5.44
CA GLY A 908 -10.67 -50.10 5.30
C GLY A 908 -11.02 -48.62 5.15
N ARG A 909 -12.25 -48.34 4.71
CA ARG A 909 -12.80 -46.98 4.65
C ARG A 909 -13.66 -46.69 5.88
N SER A 910 -13.87 -45.40 6.14
CA SER A 910 -14.80 -44.93 7.17
C SER A 910 -16.23 -45.00 6.64
N GLU A 911 -17.19 -45.29 7.52
CA GLU A 911 -18.61 -45.29 7.20
C GLU A 911 -19.30 -44.15 7.96
N TRP A 912 -20.22 -43.47 7.27
CA TRP A 912 -21.10 -42.49 7.90
C TRP A 912 -22.20 -43.23 8.66
N VAL A 913 -22.42 -42.85 9.92
CA VAL A 913 -23.50 -43.38 10.75
C VAL A 913 -24.54 -42.27 10.90
N SER A 914 -25.71 -42.44 10.29
CA SER A 914 -26.81 -41.48 10.40
C SER A 914 -27.48 -41.59 11.78
N HIS A 915 -27.61 -40.46 12.48
CA HIS A 915 -28.30 -40.40 13.79
C HIS A 915 -29.83 -40.25 13.68
N ASP A 916 -30.38 -40.24 12.46
CA ASP A 916 -31.81 -39.99 12.20
C ASP A 916 -32.70 -41.26 12.24
N GLU A 917 -32.14 -42.47 12.32
CA GLU A 917 -32.94 -43.70 12.24
C GLU A 917 -33.71 -44.06 13.53
N GLU A 918 -33.35 -43.52 14.70
CA GLU A 918 -34.06 -43.83 15.96
C GLU A 918 -35.36 -43.03 16.20
N THR A 919 -35.74 -42.09 15.31
CA THR A 919 -37.01 -41.34 15.44
C THR A 919 -38.09 -41.72 14.44
N SER A 920 -37.81 -42.63 13.50
CA SER A 920 -38.79 -43.07 12.48
C SER A 920 -39.74 -44.19 12.96
N ASP A 921 -39.32 -45.02 13.92
CA ASP A 921 -40.15 -46.11 14.47
C ASP A 921 -41.20 -45.65 15.51
N ALA A 922 -41.15 -44.39 15.94
CA ALA A 922 -42.10 -43.83 16.90
C ALA A 922 -43.33 -43.13 16.26
N TYR A 923 -43.36 -42.96 14.93
CA TYR A 923 -44.47 -42.29 14.22
C TYR A 923 -45.28 -43.20 13.27
N MET A 924 -44.96 -44.50 13.19
CA MET A 924 -45.69 -45.47 12.34
C MET A 924 -46.52 -46.50 13.11
N ILE A 925 -46.88 -46.23 14.38
CA ILE A 925 -47.94 -46.96 15.10
C ILE A 925 -48.97 -45.95 15.64
N GLN A 926 -49.58 -45.17 14.75
CA GLN A 926 -50.90 -44.55 14.94
C GLN A 926 -51.43 -43.98 13.61
N SER A 927 -51.63 -44.85 12.61
CA SER A 927 -52.71 -44.75 11.59
C SER A 927 -52.58 -45.83 10.50
N GLN A 928 -52.77 -47.09 10.87
CA GLN A 928 -53.73 -48.04 10.28
C GLN A 928 -53.56 -49.42 10.89
#